data_AF-B6JUX3-F1
#
_entry.id   AF-B6JUX3-F1
#
_cell.length_a   1.000
_cell.length_b   1.000
_cell.length_c   1.000
_cell.angle_alpha   90.00
_cell.angle_beta   90.00
_cell.angle_gamma   90.00
#
_symmetry.space_group_name_H-M   'P 1'
#
loop_
_entity.id
_entity.type
_entity.pdbx_description
1 polymer ?
#
loop_
_entity_poly.entity_id
_entity_poly.type
_entity_poly.pdbx_seq_one_letter_code
_entity_poly.pdbx_strand_id
1 'polypeptide(L)'
;MNNPEGMYTGNPNDPGNGYGRQQYNQYAGYSNVNYGPGMSNAPNNAGYGAPVAGSGVISPAAAPFTGSAPLGSPPTGAATPTGTVHKSRRQYPAELFELTNAPAEPAISGAYGAAPAGNVAKGYPSASSAYPVDPSLVSEVPSMANLNDQFSNMNVRSDASRQLMSVELTNQPADVTALHEPRPLAGPSPVETTTGSPNANCPQRFQTSTLNAIPNTSGLLKKSKLPFAVIVRPFPTLLEEDDPVPVTLDTTISRCRRCRTYIHPFTTFIDNGHRYRCTACNIINDVPQAYDWDSFKNVSRDRWQRPELNNGAVDFIAPQDYMVRPPAPPVYVFLIDVSFISISCGMVATATRTILESLDRIPNADGRTRVAFIAVDSSLHFFSIPLGSDEPSQLVVSDLEEPFLPLPQDLLLNLKESRQGIENLLTHFNDMFVSSRDSSNALGPALKSAYKLIENIGGKIICLNTSLPNVGAGKLLVREDPKMLGTSRESNLLHAQESFYKSFAVDCSTSQISVDMFLFSAQYQDVATLSCLPRYTSGSTRFYQSWNASRSEDAVKFASEFGDHLSQEFGLEGVMRVRATAGVRVSSFYGNFFNRSSDLCSFPYFPRDQSYVIELNVEDTITKPFVLIQTAVLYSTCFGERRIRVLTTAIPVTQSLSDVYAAADQRSIAHYLIVRAADRALTSKLDDARDSIISKLIEIVEVYKKHLAGQNTGAALPLQICENLKLLPLLCLAASKHLGLRRSSQIVSDLRAFALCFLTTLPQPLLLRYVYPTFYALHSMAPEAGTVGENGVILPTPLNLTSAVIESYGLYLIDSHVQQFLFIGKDAVPQLVLDAFGVNSLAELKPGRFTMPVTESPLNARINAILAKLRSLDKGTTVLPSLYLVRGDVDPQLRAWFLSHLIEDRSDTAPSYMQYLQSLKERINR
;
A
#
# COMPACT_ATOMS: atom_id res chain seq x y z
N MET A 1 23.47 -14.78 40.01
CA MET A 1 24.42 -14.03 40.87
C MET A 1 25.67 -13.74 40.06
N ASN A 2 26.35 -12.64 40.38
CA ASN A 2 27.62 -12.18 39.81
C ASN A 2 27.62 -11.90 38.29
N ASN A 3 27.55 -10.61 37.97
CA ASN A 3 27.84 -10.02 36.66
C ASN A 3 28.87 -8.91 36.90
N PRO A 4 30.03 -8.87 36.22
CA PRO A 4 31.05 -7.85 36.47
C PRO A 4 30.86 -6.60 35.59
N GLU A 5 30.89 -5.43 36.21
CA GLU A 5 30.93 -4.14 35.51
C GLU A 5 32.37 -3.80 35.05
N GLY A 6 32.50 -3.09 33.93
CA GLY A 6 33.78 -2.62 33.40
C GLY A 6 33.79 -1.10 33.21
N MET A 7 34.58 -0.39 34.03
CA MET A 7 34.75 1.07 33.93
C MET A 7 35.54 1.47 32.68
N TYR A 8 35.24 2.64 32.12
CA TYR A 8 36.19 3.38 31.28
C TYR A 8 36.48 4.76 31.88
N THR A 9 37.76 4.99 32.19
CA THR A 9 38.27 6.27 32.72
C THR A 9 38.60 7.23 31.59
N GLY A 10 38.14 8.47 31.67
CA GLY A 10 38.50 9.52 30.70
C GLY A 10 39.91 10.06 30.89
N ASN A 11 40.49 10.57 29.81
CA ASN A 11 41.70 11.41 29.83
C ASN A 11 41.52 12.54 28.79
N PRO A 12 41.56 13.83 29.18
CA PRO A 12 41.32 14.93 28.25
C PRO A 12 42.60 15.36 27.50
N ASN A 13 42.47 15.59 26.18
CA ASN A 13 43.19 16.58 25.35
C ASN A 13 43.36 16.09 23.89
N ASP A 14 42.37 16.36 23.02
CA ASP A 14 42.64 16.83 21.64
C ASP A 14 41.36 17.50 21.06
N PRO A 15 41.43 18.60 20.28
CA PRO A 15 40.24 19.33 19.82
C PRO A 15 40.01 19.24 18.30
N GLY A 16 38.84 18.74 17.86
CA GLY A 16 38.47 18.88 16.43
C GLY A 16 37.26 18.09 15.92
N ASN A 17 36.03 18.56 16.19
CA ASN A 17 34.89 18.65 15.25
C ASN A 17 33.55 18.80 16.00
N GLY A 18 33.11 20.05 16.18
CA GLY A 18 31.81 20.36 16.79
C GLY A 18 30.74 20.71 15.76
N TYR A 19 29.91 19.75 15.36
CA TYR A 19 28.61 20.03 14.72
C TYR A 19 27.50 19.85 15.76
N GLY A 20 26.95 20.96 16.25
CA GLY A 20 26.06 20.97 17.41
C GLY A 20 24.63 20.56 17.10
N ARG A 21 24.05 19.71 17.96
CA ARG A 21 22.58 19.57 18.10
C ARG A 21 22.00 20.91 18.57
N GLN A 22 21.32 21.65 17.70
CA GLN A 22 20.45 22.75 18.15
C GLN A 22 19.11 22.18 18.61
N GLN A 23 18.78 22.39 19.88
CA GLN A 23 17.47 22.07 20.45
C GLN A 23 16.45 23.12 19.97
N TYR A 24 15.46 22.71 19.20
CA TYR A 24 14.25 23.53 18.97
C TYR A 24 13.24 23.22 20.07
N ASN A 25 13.24 24.02 21.13
CA ASN A 25 12.25 23.88 22.21
C ASN A 25 11.91 25.23 22.88
N GLN A 26 11.16 26.07 22.17
CA GLN A 26 10.50 27.24 22.75
C GLN A 26 9.34 27.70 21.86
N TYR A 27 8.12 27.71 22.39
CA TYR A 27 7.09 28.76 22.26
C TYR A 27 5.83 28.38 23.06
N ALA A 28 5.90 28.50 24.38
CA ALA A 28 4.75 28.43 25.27
C ALA A 28 4.51 29.83 25.87
N GLY A 29 3.44 30.50 25.45
CA GLY A 29 3.08 31.85 25.90
C GLY A 29 2.28 31.83 27.20
N TYR A 30 2.62 32.72 28.14
CA TYR A 30 1.97 32.84 29.45
C TYR A 30 0.57 33.45 29.38
N SER A 31 -0.36 32.93 30.19
CA SER A 31 -1.56 33.65 30.64
C SER A 31 -2.04 33.18 32.02
N ASN A 32 -1.38 33.67 33.08
CA ASN A 32 -1.88 33.58 34.46
C ASN A 32 -2.36 34.97 34.91
N VAL A 33 -3.58 35.07 35.44
CA VAL A 33 -4.12 36.28 36.09
C VAL A 33 -4.82 35.89 37.38
N ASN A 34 -4.55 36.63 38.46
CA ASN A 34 -4.99 36.29 39.82
C ASN A 34 -6.49 36.51 40.08
N TYR A 35 -6.98 35.85 41.14
CA TYR A 35 -8.35 35.90 41.62
C TYR A 35 -8.59 36.94 42.73
N GLY A 36 -9.75 37.62 42.67
CA GLY A 36 -10.44 38.25 43.80
C GLY A 36 -10.02 39.68 44.21
N PRO A 37 -10.75 40.32 45.15
CA PRO A 37 -12.01 39.88 45.80
C PRO A 37 -13.26 40.69 45.35
N GLY A 38 -14.46 40.17 45.61
CA GLY A 38 -15.73 40.76 45.11
C GLY A 38 -16.51 41.60 46.12
N MET A 39 -17.71 42.06 45.72
CA MET A 39 -18.81 42.41 46.63
C MET A 39 -20.19 42.38 45.95
N SER A 40 -21.24 42.39 46.76
CA SER A 40 -22.66 42.16 46.47
C SER A 40 -23.36 43.22 45.60
N ASN A 41 -24.35 42.81 44.80
CA ASN A 41 -25.77 43.20 45.03
C ASN A 41 -26.80 42.53 44.08
N ALA A 42 -28.00 42.32 44.63
CA ALA A 42 -29.28 42.11 43.92
C ALA A 42 -30.14 43.41 44.08
N PRO A 43 -31.44 43.54 43.70
CA PRO A 43 -32.39 42.53 43.18
C PRO A 43 -33.40 43.01 42.07
N ASN A 44 -34.29 42.11 41.65
CA ASN A 44 -35.60 42.35 40.98
C ASN A 44 -35.56 42.97 39.55
N ASN A 45 -36.61 42.93 38.71
CA ASN A 45 -38.04 42.66 38.92
C ASN A 45 -38.73 41.94 37.71
N ALA A 46 -40.05 41.67 37.81
CA ALA A 46 -40.95 41.07 36.80
C ALA A 46 -41.12 41.89 35.48
N GLY A 47 -41.71 41.38 34.38
CA GLY A 47 -42.31 40.06 34.07
C GLY A 47 -43.35 40.11 32.91
N TYR A 48 -44.11 39.02 32.69
CA TYR A 48 -45.22 38.81 31.74
C TYR A 48 -44.91 38.77 30.21
N GLY A 49 -45.56 37.84 29.48
CA GLY A 49 -45.58 37.81 27.99
C GLY A 49 -45.78 36.44 27.32
N ALA A 50 -47.02 35.92 27.28
CA ALA A 50 -47.47 34.73 26.52
C ALA A 50 -48.92 35.03 26.01
N PRO A 51 -49.58 34.30 25.06
CA PRO A 51 -49.64 32.82 24.95
C PRO A 51 -49.90 32.21 23.53
N VAL A 52 -50.22 30.89 23.48
CA VAL A 52 -50.90 30.12 22.39
C VAL A 52 -50.08 29.81 21.10
N ALA A 53 -50.15 28.65 20.43
CA ALA A 53 -50.36 27.21 20.72
C ALA A 53 -50.07 26.42 19.40
N GLY A 54 -49.85 25.10 19.33
CA GLY A 54 -49.75 24.03 20.32
C GLY A 54 -49.73 22.65 19.62
N SER A 55 -49.62 21.54 20.39
CA SER A 55 -49.92 20.13 20.07
C SER A 55 -49.37 19.45 18.77
N GLY A 56 -48.91 18.20 18.76
CA GLY A 56 -48.65 17.26 19.86
C GLY A 56 -48.93 15.78 19.53
N VAL A 57 -47.86 14.97 19.42
CA VAL A 57 -47.80 13.49 19.62
C VAL A 57 -48.51 12.58 18.60
N ILE A 58 -47.81 11.50 18.17
CA ILE A 58 -48.24 10.07 18.18
C ILE A 58 -47.24 9.18 17.40
N SER A 59 -46.91 8.02 17.97
CA SER A 59 -46.21 6.90 17.31
C SER A 59 -47.09 5.65 17.36
N PRO A 60 -47.10 4.77 16.35
CA PRO A 60 -47.81 3.49 16.38
C PRO A 60 -46.92 2.32 16.83
N ALA A 61 -47.54 1.29 17.42
CA ALA A 61 -46.90 0.03 17.84
C ALA A 61 -47.47 -1.18 17.03
N ALA A 62 -47.21 -2.41 17.48
CA ALA A 62 -47.21 -3.63 16.63
C ALA A 62 -48.32 -4.68 16.90
N ALA A 63 -48.24 -5.81 16.15
CA ALA A 63 -48.98 -7.09 16.28
C ALA A 63 -50.44 -7.12 15.74
N PRO A 64 -51.09 -8.30 15.53
CA PRO A 64 -50.71 -9.68 15.90
C PRO A 64 -50.78 -10.75 14.77
N PHE A 65 -50.82 -12.03 15.16
CA PHE A 65 -50.59 -13.25 14.36
C PHE A 65 -51.79 -13.81 13.55
N THR A 66 -51.54 -14.32 12.33
CA THR A 66 -52.15 -15.51 11.67
C THR A 66 -51.53 -15.71 10.25
N GLY A 67 -51.61 -16.85 9.55
CA GLY A 67 -52.06 -18.20 9.91
C GLY A 67 -52.25 -19.17 8.71
N SER A 68 -52.11 -20.48 8.94
CA SER A 68 -52.34 -21.62 8.00
C SER A 68 -51.37 -21.84 6.82
N ALA A 69 -51.36 -23.08 6.30
CA ALA A 69 -50.53 -23.59 5.17
C ALA A 69 -51.36 -24.53 4.27
N PRO A 70 -50.85 -24.97 3.10
CA PRO A 70 -50.69 -26.42 2.90
C PRO A 70 -49.45 -26.84 2.07
N LEU A 71 -49.33 -28.15 1.83
CA LEU A 71 -48.19 -28.85 1.23
C LEU A 71 -48.07 -28.74 -0.31
N GLY A 72 -46.88 -29.00 -0.83
CA GLY A 72 -46.63 -29.35 -2.25
C GLY A 72 -45.22 -29.94 -2.45
N SER A 73 -45.09 -31.09 -3.12
CA SER A 73 -43.83 -31.82 -3.33
C SER A 73 -43.63 -32.14 -4.84
N PRO A 74 -42.51 -32.76 -5.29
CA PRO A 74 -41.84 -32.40 -6.55
C PRO A 74 -42.44 -33.02 -7.82
N PRO A 75 -41.85 -32.72 -8.99
CA PRO A 75 -41.12 -33.83 -9.65
C PRO A 75 -39.76 -33.45 -10.27
N THR A 76 -39.05 -34.49 -10.70
CA THR A 76 -37.77 -34.51 -11.41
C THR A 76 -37.88 -34.14 -12.90
N GLY A 77 -36.82 -33.60 -13.49
CA GLY A 77 -36.63 -33.54 -14.95
C GLY A 77 -35.29 -32.93 -15.36
N ALA A 78 -34.64 -33.48 -16.39
CA ALA A 78 -33.34 -33.01 -16.88
C ALA A 78 -33.38 -32.70 -18.38
N ALA A 79 -32.85 -31.55 -18.80
CA ALA A 79 -32.27 -31.32 -20.13
C ALA A 79 -31.57 -29.95 -20.23
N THR A 80 -30.44 -29.92 -20.93
CA THR A 80 -29.79 -28.75 -21.55
C THR A 80 -29.73 -28.98 -23.07
N PRO A 81 -29.39 -28.00 -23.94
CA PRO A 81 -29.20 -26.56 -23.75
C PRO A 81 -29.95 -25.68 -24.79
N THR A 82 -29.87 -24.35 -24.64
CA THR A 82 -29.57 -23.30 -25.67
C THR A 82 -30.22 -21.96 -25.29
N GLY A 83 -29.69 -20.82 -25.80
CA GLY A 83 -30.35 -19.50 -25.69
C GLY A 83 -29.56 -18.41 -24.96
N THR A 84 -28.86 -17.58 -25.74
CA THR A 84 -28.49 -16.17 -25.51
C THR A 84 -28.88 -15.49 -24.17
N VAL A 85 -27.88 -15.09 -23.36
CA VAL A 85 -28.08 -14.27 -22.14
C VAL A 85 -27.90 -12.78 -22.45
N HIS A 86 -28.96 -11.98 -22.30
CA HIS A 86 -28.86 -10.52 -22.18
C HIS A 86 -28.24 -10.12 -20.84
N LYS A 87 -27.27 -9.19 -20.84
CA LYS A 87 -26.69 -8.64 -19.61
C LYS A 87 -27.61 -7.58 -19.00
N SER A 88 -28.31 -7.91 -17.92
CA SER A 88 -29.00 -6.90 -17.09
C SER A 88 -27.98 -6.14 -16.23
N ARG A 89 -28.01 -4.81 -16.32
CA ARG A 89 -27.19 -3.91 -15.50
C ARG A 89 -28.02 -3.46 -14.30
N ARG A 90 -27.73 -3.97 -13.09
CA ARG A 90 -28.35 -3.45 -11.87
C ARG A 90 -27.90 -2.00 -11.64
N GLN A 91 -28.86 -1.07 -11.63
CA GLN A 91 -28.69 0.25 -11.02
C GLN A 91 -29.00 0.15 -9.53
N TYR A 92 -28.33 0.97 -8.73
CA TYR A 92 -28.83 1.37 -7.42
C TYR A 92 -29.65 2.67 -7.59
N PRO A 93 -30.73 2.88 -6.83
CA PRO A 93 -31.52 4.10 -6.91
C PRO A 93 -30.77 5.29 -6.32
N ALA A 94 -31.03 6.48 -6.88
CA ALA A 94 -30.55 7.75 -6.35
C ALA A 94 -31.65 8.81 -6.51
N GLU A 95 -32.34 9.08 -5.41
CA GLU A 95 -33.30 10.17 -5.19
C GLU A 95 -32.79 10.94 -3.96
N LEU A 96 -33.02 12.24 -3.78
CA LEU A 96 -33.63 13.26 -4.63
C LEU A 96 -32.97 14.61 -4.29
N PHE A 97 -32.66 15.49 -5.24
CA PHE A 97 -32.51 16.92 -5.00
C PHE A 97 -32.52 17.70 -6.32
N GLU A 98 -33.63 18.36 -6.61
CA GLU A 98 -33.75 19.30 -7.73
C GLU A 98 -33.34 20.71 -7.29
N LEU A 99 -32.66 21.44 -8.19
CA LEU A 99 -32.67 22.91 -8.18
C LEU A 99 -32.58 23.40 -9.64
N THR A 100 -33.52 24.24 -10.03
CA THR A 100 -33.76 24.64 -11.42
C THR A 100 -32.82 25.74 -11.89
N ASN A 101 -32.35 25.66 -13.15
CA ASN A 101 -32.50 26.74 -14.16
C ASN A 101 -31.93 26.32 -15.53
N ALA A 102 -32.69 26.60 -16.58
CA ALA A 102 -32.25 26.60 -17.99
C ALA A 102 -32.04 28.08 -18.45
N PRO A 103 -31.53 28.41 -19.67
CA PRO A 103 -32.20 28.05 -20.93
C PRO A 103 -31.31 27.82 -22.19
N ALA A 104 -32.00 27.40 -23.26
CA ALA A 104 -31.74 27.66 -24.70
C ALA A 104 -30.58 26.95 -25.46
N GLU A 105 -30.98 26.17 -26.47
CA GLU A 105 -30.21 25.91 -27.70
C GLU A 105 -30.35 27.09 -28.69
N PRO A 106 -29.70 27.05 -29.87
CA PRO A 106 -30.43 26.50 -31.02
C PRO A 106 -29.62 25.56 -31.93
N ALA A 107 -30.33 24.67 -32.64
CA ALA A 107 -29.77 23.77 -33.65
C ALA A 107 -29.72 24.41 -35.06
N ILE A 108 -28.93 23.82 -35.97
CA ILE A 108 -29.12 23.89 -37.44
C ILE A 108 -28.44 22.68 -38.11
N SER A 109 -28.93 22.30 -39.29
CA SER A 109 -28.59 21.06 -40.02
C SER A 109 -27.59 21.28 -41.17
N GLY A 110 -26.92 20.19 -41.61
CA GLY A 110 -26.12 20.15 -42.84
C GLY A 110 -25.50 18.77 -43.10
N ALA A 111 -25.47 18.31 -44.36
CA ALA A 111 -24.99 16.98 -44.75
C ALA A 111 -24.35 16.99 -46.15
N TYR A 112 -23.68 15.88 -46.52
CA TYR A 112 -22.96 15.62 -47.79
C TYR A 112 -21.68 16.47 -48.00
N GLY A 113 -20.64 16.03 -48.73
CA GLY A 113 -20.35 14.68 -49.26
C GLY A 113 -19.22 14.63 -50.31
N ALA A 114 -18.37 13.60 -50.24
CA ALA A 114 -17.42 13.10 -51.27
C ALA A 114 -16.26 13.99 -51.79
N ALA A 115 -15.22 13.32 -52.32
CA ALA A 115 -14.10 13.85 -53.13
C ALA A 115 -14.16 13.20 -54.55
N PRO A 116 -13.26 13.45 -55.56
CA PRO A 116 -11.83 13.06 -55.49
C PRO A 116 -10.78 13.80 -56.39
N ALA A 117 -9.49 13.53 -56.13
CA ALA A 117 -8.32 13.32 -57.03
C ALA A 117 -7.99 14.20 -58.28
N GLY A 118 -6.68 14.41 -58.52
CA GLY A 118 -6.12 14.81 -59.84
C GLY A 118 -4.60 15.14 -59.85
N ASN A 119 -3.76 14.32 -60.50
CA ASN A 119 -2.30 14.53 -60.70
C ASN A 119 -1.97 15.07 -62.11
N VAL A 120 -0.85 15.81 -62.26
CA VAL A 120 0.08 15.75 -63.43
C VAL A 120 1.51 16.13 -62.99
N ALA A 121 2.56 15.56 -63.61
CA ALA A 121 3.98 15.92 -63.43
C ALA A 121 4.79 15.87 -64.75
N LYS A 122 5.97 16.54 -64.81
CA LYS A 122 7.09 16.48 -65.82
C LYS A 122 8.13 17.59 -65.48
N GLY A 123 9.44 17.51 -65.78
CA GLY A 123 10.31 16.38 -66.17
C GLY A 123 11.53 16.77 -67.04
N TYR A 124 12.75 16.27 -66.69
CA TYR A 124 13.99 16.14 -67.52
C TYR A 124 14.80 17.41 -67.92
N PRO A 125 16.07 17.31 -68.42
CA PRO A 125 17.06 16.20 -68.42
C PRO A 125 18.48 16.59 -67.89
N SER A 126 19.46 15.69 -68.02
CA SER A 126 20.89 15.81 -67.60
C SER A 126 21.91 15.69 -68.77
N ALA A 127 23.17 16.12 -68.57
CA ALA A 127 24.34 15.80 -69.42
C ALA A 127 25.65 15.78 -68.59
N SER A 128 26.71 15.09 -69.04
CA SER A 128 27.88 14.77 -68.18
C SER A 128 29.22 14.48 -68.88
N SER A 129 30.30 15.07 -68.34
CA SER A 129 31.75 14.72 -68.45
C SER A 129 32.45 15.16 -67.14
N ALA A 130 33.56 14.62 -66.58
CA ALA A 130 34.68 13.76 -67.03
C ALA A 130 35.92 14.52 -67.59
N TYR A 131 37.14 14.44 -67.01
CA TYR A 131 37.55 13.92 -65.68
C TYR A 131 38.61 14.80 -64.93
N PRO A 132 39.95 14.54 -64.86
CA PRO A 132 40.63 14.64 -63.55
C PRO A 132 41.98 15.40 -63.47
N VAL A 133 42.18 16.21 -62.40
CA VAL A 133 43.49 16.54 -61.78
C VAL A 133 43.30 16.79 -60.27
N ASP A 134 44.33 16.48 -59.46
CA ASP A 134 44.46 16.60 -58.00
C ASP A 134 45.98 16.82 -57.69
N PRO A 135 46.46 17.35 -56.53
CA PRO A 135 45.79 17.86 -55.32
C PRO A 135 46.22 19.27 -54.84
N SER A 136 45.61 19.68 -53.71
CA SER A 136 46.19 20.42 -52.56
C SER A 136 45.99 21.95 -52.41
N LEU A 137 45.54 22.34 -51.19
CA LEU A 137 45.59 23.66 -50.51
C LEU A 137 44.96 24.85 -51.28
N VAL A 138 43.80 25.39 -50.88
CA VAL A 138 43.60 26.31 -49.73
C VAL A 138 42.08 26.47 -49.42
N SER A 139 41.75 27.02 -48.24
CA SER A 139 40.41 27.19 -47.64
C SER A 139 39.36 28.00 -48.41
N GLU A 140 38.08 27.65 -48.27
CA GLU A 140 36.95 28.58 -48.42
C GLU A 140 35.73 28.22 -47.51
N VAL A 141 34.64 29.00 -47.57
CA VAL A 141 33.64 29.17 -46.49
C VAL A 141 32.41 28.25 -46.62
N PRO A 142 31.87 27.67 -45.52
CA PRO A 142 30.63 26.86 -45.57
C PRO A 142 29.36 27.66 -45.90
N SER A 143 28.51 27.09 -46.76
CA SER A 143 27.20 27.64 -47.17
C SER A 143 26.13 27.62 -46.07
N MET A 144 25.20 28.60 -46.13
CA MET A 144 24.03 28.70 -45.22
C MET A 144 23.10 27.47 -45.21
N ALA A 145 23.19 26.58 -46.21
CA ALA A 145 22.32 25.40 -46.32
C ALA A 145 22.35 24.48 -45.08
N ASN A 146 23.48 24.39 -44.37
CA ASN A 146 23.65 23.48 -43.23
C ASN A 146 22.92 23.90 -41.95
N LEU A 147 22.37 25.13 -41.85
CA LEU A 147 21.70 25.59 -40.63
C LEU A 147 20.36 24.87 -40.37
N ASN A 148 19.64 24.45 -41.42
CA ASN A 148 18.33 23.83 -41.28
C ASN A 148 18.41 22.40 -40.72
N ASP A 149 19.45 21.65 -41.09
CA ASP A 149 19.76 20.34 -40.51
C ASP A 149 20.36 20.46 -39.10
N GLN A 150 21.04 21.55 -38.76
CA GLN A 150 21.52 21.80 -37.40
C GLN A 150 20.36 22.08 -36.43
N PHE A 151 19.35 22.87 -36.81
CA PHE A 151 18.15 23.05 -35.99
C PHE A 151 17.36 21.75 -35.83
N SER A 152 17.27 20.92 -36.88
CA SER A 152 16.65 19.60 -36.80
C SER A 152 17.41 18.66 -35.84
N ASN A 153 18.74 18.62 -35.90
CA ASN A 153 19.56 17.76 -35.05
C ASN A 153 19.75 18.26 -33.60
N MET A 154 19.59 19.55 -33.32
CA MET A 154 19.60 20.03 -31.92
C MET A 154 18.42 19.47 -31.11
N ASN A 155 17.28 19.19 -31.75
CA ASN A 155 16.11 18.60 -31.08
C ASN A 155 16.22 17.06 -30.90
N VAL A 156 17.28 16.43 -31.43
CA VAL A 156 17.52 14.97 -31.32
C VAL A 156 18.47 14.62 -30.16
N ARG A 157 19.27 15.58 -29.67
CA ARG A 157 20.32 15.35 -28.66
C ARG A 157 19.82 15.10 -27.23
N SER A 158 18.52 15.15 -26.98
CA SER A 158 17.91 14.92 -25.65
C SER A 158 17.31 13.52 -25.46
N ASP A 159 16.97 12.80 -26.53
CA ASP A 159 16.01 11.67 -26.45
C ASP A 159 16.58 10.30 -26.88
N ALA A 160 17.92 10.16 -26.91
CA ALA A 160 18.60 8.88 -27.11
C ALA A 160 18.24 7.81 -26.05
N SER A 161 17.67 8.22 -24.92
CA SER A 161 17.15 7.38 -23.85
C SER A 161 15.81 6.69 -24.16
N ARG A 162 15.14 7.03 -25.28
CA ARG A 162 13.81 6.51 -25.64
C ARG A 162 13.81 5.55 -26.84
N GLN A 163 14.97 5.13 -27.33
CA GLN A 163 15.03 4.17 -28.45
C GLN A 163 14.45 2.81 -28.04
N LEU A 164 13.41 2.35 -28.75
CA LEU A 164 12.71 1.11 -28.45
C LEU A 164 13.55 -0.12 -28.86
N MET A 165 14.37 -0.62 -27.93
CA MET A 165 15.16 -1.84 -28.14
C MET A 165 14.30 -3.10 -27.93
N SER A 166 14.22 -3.94 -28.97
CA SER A 166 13.57 -5.26 -28.92
C SER A 166 14.52 -6.33 -28.39
N VAL A 167 14.05 -7.18 -27.47
CA VAL A 167 14.79 -8.32 -26.94
C VAL A 167 14.00 -9.61 -27.11
N GLU A 168 14.69 -10.69 -27.47
CA GLU A 168 14.12 -12.04 -27.54
C GLU A 168 14.15 -12.71 -26.17
N LEU A 169 12.99 -13.19 -25.73
CA LEU A 169 12.82 -13.84 -24.43
C LEU A 169 13.20 -15.34 -24.43
N THR A 170 13.33 -15.97 -25.60
CA THR A 170 13.40 -17.43 -25.74
C THR A 170 14.82 -18.03 -25.74
N ASN A 171 15.88 -17.22 -25.81
CA ASN A 171 17.26 -17.72 -26.02
C ASN A 171 18.24 -17.40 -24.88
N GLN A 172 17.81 -16.71 -23.81
CA GLN A 172 18.65 -16.35 -22.66
C GLN A 172 17.86 -16.52 -21.35
N PRO A 173 18.53 -16.82 -20.22
CA PRO A 173 17.89 -16.76 -18.90
C PRO A 173 17.45 -15.33 -18.59
N ALA A 174 16.45 -15.17 -17.72
CA ALA A 174 16.00 -13.85 -17.31
C ALA A 174 17.05 -13.18 -16.41
N ASP A 175 17.61 -12.06 -16.85
CA ASP A 175 18.43 -11.19 -15.99
C ASP A 175 17.57 -10.60 -14.86
N VAL A 176 17.66 -11.20 -13.68
CA VAL A 176 16.93 -10.77 -12.47
C VAL A 176 17.55 -9.54 -11.80
N THR A 177 18.79 -9.17 -12.13
CA THR A 177 19.45 -8.03 -11.48
C THR A 177 18.76 -6.71 -11.85
N ALA A 178 18.22 -6.63 -13.07
CA ALA A 178 17.33 -5.56 -13.54
C ALA A 178 15.98 -5.43 -12.78
N LEU A 179 15.66 -6.31 -11.82
CA LEU A 179 14.58 -6.07 -10.83
C LEU A 179 15.00 -5.11 -9.71
N HIS A 180 16.29 -4.95 -9.45
CA HIS A 180 16.83 -4.16 -8.34
C HIS A 180 17.42 -2.81 -8.76
N GLU A 181 17.79 -2.64 -10.03
CA GLU A 181 18.36 -1.38 -10.55
C GLU A 181 17.41 -0.16 -10.38
N PRO A 182 17.94 1.03 -10.08
CA PRO A 182 17.15 2.26 -10.08
C PRO A 182 16.82 2.67 -11.52
N ARG A 183 15.53 2.89 -11.84
CA ARG A 183 15.13 3.39 -13.17
C ARG A 183 15.06 4.93 -13.19
N PRO A 184 15.71 5.61 -14.16
CA PRO A 184 15.51 7.04 -14.38
C PRO A 184 14.03 7.39 -14.58
N LEU A 185 13.58 8.49 -13.98
CA LEU A 185 12.30 9.09 -14.32
C LEU A 185 12.40 9.77 -15.69
N ALA A 186 11.56 9.37 -16.64
CA ALA A 186 11.28 10.14 -17.85
C ALA A 186 10.38 11.35 -17.52
N GLY A 187 10.87 12.25 -16.65
CA GLY A 187 10.18 13.48 -16.31
C GLY A 187 10.24 14.52 -17.43
N PRO A 188 9.41 15.59 -17.35
CA PRO A 188 9.67 16.83 -18.10
C PRO A 188 11.04 17.42 -17.74
N SER A 189 11.58 18.26 -18.62
CA SER A 189 12.86 18.92 -18.39
C SER A 189 12.79 19.87 -17.19
N PRO A 190 13.87 20.07 -16.39
CA PRO A 190 13.90 21.10 -15.35
C PRO A 190 13.56 22.51 -15.87
N VAL A 191 13.77 22.77 -17.17
CA VAL A 191 13.41 24.00 -17.87
C VAL A 191 11.89 24.24 -17.95
N GLU A 192 11.07 23.20 -17.79
CA GLU A 192 9.60 23.28 -17.75
C GLU A 192 9.03 23.52 -16.34
N THR A 193 9.91 23.76 -15.35
CA THR A 193 9.55 24.02 -13.95
C THR A 193 9.61 25.51 -13.62
N THR A 194 8.92 25.93 -12.56
CA THR A 194 8.86 27.32 -12.10
C THR A 194 10.22 27.88 -11.64
N THR A 195 11.09 27.04 -11.07
CA THR A 195 12.32 27.46 -10.38
C THR A 195 13.59 26.77 -10.89
N GLY A 196 13.49 25.83 -11.83
CA GLY A 196 14.59 24.96 -12.25
C GLY A 196 14.91 23.81 -11.28
N SER A 197 14.11 23.62 -10.22
CA SER A 197 14.40 22.65 -9.15
C SER A 197 14.48 21.20 -9.65
N PRO A 198 15.53 20.43 -9.31
CA PRO A 198 15.61 19.00 -9.61
C PRO A 198 14.56 18.17 -8.85
N ASN A 199 14.06 18.69 -7.72
CA ASN A 199 13.07 18.03 -6.87
C ASN A 199 11.62 18.28 -7.34
N ALA A 200 11.41 19.01 -8.43
CA ALA A 200 10.11 19.48 -8.89
C ALA A 200 9.09 18.36 -9.18
N ASN A 201 9.56 17.18 -9.59
CA ASN A 201 8.72 16.02 -9.87
C ASN A 201 8.66 15.07 -8.66
N CYS A 202 7.48 14.52 -8.35
CA CYS A 202 7.33 13.64 -7.18
C CYS A 202 8.26 12.40 -7.26
N PRO A 203 9.09 12.13 -6.23
CA PRO A 203 9.97 10.96 -6.21
C PRO A 203 9.22 9.62 -6.27
N GLN A 204 9.81 8.63 -6.94
CA GLN A 204 9.22 7.30 -7.17
C GLN A 204 8.77 6.59 -5.88
N ARG A 205 9.46 6.80 -4.74
CA ARG A 205 9.11 6.18 -3.45
C ARG A 205 7.71 6.58 -2.93
N PHE A 206 7.20 7.75 -3.35
CA PHE A 206 5.85 8.21 -3.03
C PHE A 206 4.84 7.87 -4.12
N GLN A 207 5.20 8.02 -5.40
CA GLN A 207 4.28 7.85 -6.52
C GLN A 207 5.02 7.36 -7.78
N THR A 208 4.58 6.23 -8.34
CA THR A 208 5.03 5.70 -9.64
C THR A 208 3.88 5.58 -10.63
N SER A 209 4.19 5.56 -11.93
CA SER A 209 3.23 5.33 -13.01
C SER A 209 3.50 3.99 -13.70
N THR A 210 2.48 3.39 -14.32
CA THR A 210 2.65 2.30 -15.30
C THR A 210 3.17 2.79 -16.65
N LEU A 211 2.94 4.07 -16.98
CA LEU A 211 3.32 4.72 -18.23
C LEU A 211 4.04 6.04 -17.92
N ASN A 212 5.31 6.15 -18.31
CA ASN A 212 6.09 7.38 -18.18
C ASN A 212 6.14 8.21 -19.49
N ALA A 213 5.35 7.80 -20.50
CA ALA A 213 4.91 8.64 -21.61
C ALA A 213 3.43 8.32 -21.87
N ILE A 214 2.56 9.32 -21.72
CA ILE A 214 1.10 9.12 -21.74
C ILE A 214 0.57 9.28 -23.18
N PRO A 215 -0.26 8.33 -23.66
CA PRO A 215 -0.99 8.48 -24.91
C PRO A 215 -1.82 9.77 -24.96
N ASN A 216 -1.65 10.59 -26.00
CA ASN A 216 -2.41 11.84 -26.18
C ASN A 216 -3.92 11.63 -26.41
N THR A 217 -4.37 10.40 -26.66
CA THR A 217 -5.75 10.08 -27.02
C THR A 217 -6.21 8.77 -26.40
N SER A 218 -7.51 8.69 -26.09
CA SER A 218 -8.14 7.46 -25.62
C SER A 218 -8.03 6.31 -26.62
N GLY A 219 -7.96 6.61 -27.93
CA GLY A 219 -7.69 5.65 -29.00
C GLY A 219 -6.29 5.04 -28.94
N LEU A 220 -5.24 5.85 -28.74
CA LEU A 220 -3.87 5.36 -28.63
C LEU A 220 -3.66 4.52 -27.36
N LEU A 221 -4.26 4.90 -26.22
CA LEU A 221 -4.26 4.07 -25.00
C LEU A 221 -4.96 2.72 -25.21
N LYS A 222 -6.14 2.70 -25.86
CA LYS A 222 -6.85 1.46 -26.20
C LYS A 222 -6.07 0.59 -27.18
N LYS A 223 -5.32 1.21 -28.12
CA LYS A 223 -4.44 0.51 -29.06
C LYS A 223 -3.19 -0.06 -28.39
N SER A 224 -2.59 0.64 -27.42
CA SER A 224 -1.36 0.17 -26.79
C SER A 224 -1.57 -1.06 -25.90
N LYS A 225 -2.79 -1.26 -25.39
CA LYS A 225 -3.17 -2.32 -24.43
C LYS A 225 -2.39 -2.30 -23.10
N LEU A 226 -1.46 -1.38 -22.89
CA LEU A 226 -0.82 -1.16 -21.60
C LEU A 226 -1.83 -0.50 -20.63
N PRO A 227 -1.92 -0.94 -19.36
CA PRO A 227 -2.77 -0.26 -18.38
C PRO A 227 -2.20 1.10 -18.02
N PHE A 228 -3.06 2.10 -17.77
CA PHE A 228 -2.66 3.38 -17.19
C PHE A 228 -3.12 3.44 -15.73
N ALA A 229 -2.17 3.47 -14.81
CA ALA A 229 -2.42 3.58 -13.38
C ALA A 229 -1.23 4.25 -12.68
N VAL A 230 -1.47 4.81 -11.50
CA VAL A 230 -0.42 5.21 -10.56
C VAL A 230 -0.48 4.36 -9.30
N ILE A 231 0.69 4.07 -8.74
CA ILE A 231 0.86 3.46 -7.42
C ILE A 231 1.25 4.59 -6.48
N VAL A 232 0.60 4.69 -5.32
CA VAL A 232 0.82 5.76 -4.35
C VAL A 232 1.10 5.19 -2.96
N ARG A 233 2.21 5.62 -2.36
CA ARG A 233 2.60 5.38 -0.96
C ARG A 233 2.89 6.73 -0.31
N PRO A 234 1.90 7.43 0.29
CA PRO A 234 2.11 8.80 0.80
C PRO A 234 3.14 8.90 1.94
N PHE A 235 3.42 7.77 2.60
CA PHE A 235 4.35 7.66 3.71
C PHE A 235 5.29 6.47 3.46
N PRO A 236 6.56 6.69 3.07
CA PRO A 236 7.52 5.62 2.80
C PRO A 236 8.09 4.94 4.05
N THR A 237 7.88 5.52 5.24
CA THR A 237 8.50 5.15 6.52
C THR A 237 7.47 5.13 7.65
N LEU A 238 7.71 4.34 8.71
CA LEU A 238 6.81 4.28 9.88
C LEU A 238 6.84 5.57 10.73
N LEU A 239 7.97 6.27 10.75
CA LEU A 239 8.20 7.54 11.45
C LEU A 239 8.49 8.64 10.42
N GLU A 240 8.06 9.87 10.68
CA GLU A 240 8.28 11.00 9.74
C GLU A 240 9.75 11.47 9.75
N GLU A 241 10.48 11.27 10.85
CA GLU A 241 11.90 11.65 10.96
C GLU A 241 12.84 10.82 10.07
N ASP A 242 12.43 9.63 9.65
CA ASP A 242 13.23 8.74 8.78
C ASP A 242 13.27 9.19 7.31
N ASP A 243 12.27 9.96 6.86
CA ASP A 243 12.12 10.42 5.48
C ASP A 243 11.29 11.72 5.39
N PRO A 244 11.79 12.84 5.96
CA PRO A 244 10.99 14.04 6.16
C PRO A 244 10.59 14.75 4.86
N VAL A 245 9.30 15.04 4.71
CA VAL A 245 8.77 15.83 3.59
C VAL A 245 8.91 17.34 3.87
N PRO A 246 9.34 18.17 2.89
CA PRO A 246 9.37 19.62 3.04
C PRO A 246 8.00 20.21 3.41
N VAL A 247 7.96 21.06 4.44
CA VAL A 247 6.70 21.64 4.96
C VAL A 247 6.57 23.12 4.61
N THR A 248 5.46 23.50 3.99
CA THR A 248 5.03 24.90 3.84
C THR A 248 4.44 25.36 5.18
N LEU A 249 5.27 26.05 5.97
CA LEU A 249 5.00 26.44 7.36
C LEU A 249 3.95 27.55 7.53
N ASP A 250 3.57 28.25 6.47
CA ASP A 250 2.48 29.22 6.48
C ASP A 250 1.18 28.62 5.92
N THR A 251 0.05 29.08 6.42
CA THR A 251 -1.28 28.56 6.05
C THR A 251 -1.80 29.09 4.70
N THR A 252 -0.96 29.68 3.85
CA THR A 252 -1.37 30.33 2.58
C THR A 252 -1.54 29.33 1.43
N ILE A 253 -2.59 28.50 1.51
CA ILE A 253 -2.79 27.41 0.54
C ILE A 253 -3.43 27.90 -0.77
N SER A 254 -2.60 28.21 -1.77
CA SER A 254 -3.07 28.56 -3.11
C SER A 254 -3.57 27.33 -3.89
N ARG A 255 -4.81 27.41 -4.42
CA ARG A 255 -5.46 26.36 -5.22
C ARG A 255 -6.21 26.96 -6.41
N CYS A 256 -6.20 26.26 -7.54
CA CYS A 256 -6.97 26.71 -8.71
C CYS A 256 -8.47 26.74 -8.41
N ARG A 257 -9.12 27.88 -8.70
CA ARG A 257 -10.56 28.10 -8.41
C ARG A 257 -11.51 27.13 -9.13
N ARG A 258 -11.10 26.54 -10.26
CA ARG A 258 -11.90 25.54 -11.01
C ARG A 258 -11.64 24.11 -10.54
N CYS A 259 -10.46 23.55 -10.82
CA CYS A 259 -10.18 22.12 -10.56
C CYS A 259 -9.72 21.80 -9.12
N ARG A 260 -9.48 22.83 -8.29
CA ARG A 260 -9.01 22.71 -6.89
C ARG A 260 -7.67 21.96 -6.72
N THR A 261 -6.89 21.82 -7.79
CA THR A 261 -5.47 21.46 -7.78
C THR A 261 -4.68 22.49 -6.99
N TYR A 262 -3.83 22.04 -6.08
CA TYR A 262 -2.87 22.84 -5.32
C TYR A 262 -1.77 23.36 -6.24
N ILE A 263 -1.25 24.55 -5.93
CA ILE A 263 -0.07 25.11 -6.61
C ILE A 263 1.14 24.16 -6.44
N HIS A 264 2.04 24.14 -7.43
CA HIS A 264 3.05 23.08 -7.58
C HIS A 264 4.24 23.56 -8.44
N PRO A 265 5.38 22.83 -8.50
CA PRO A 265 6.58 23.25 -9.24
C PRO A 265 6.44 23.41 -10.77
N PHE A 266 5.32 22.99 -11.36
CA PHE A 266 5.04 23.14 -12.80
C PHE A 266 4.10 24.33 -13.09
N THR A 267 4.10 25.38 -12.26
CA THR A 267 3.16 26.51 -12.35
C THR A 267 3.71 27.67 -13.18
N THR A 268 2.97 28.08 -14.22
CA THR A 268 3.29 29.28 -15.01
C THR A 268 2.72 30.53 -14.35
N PHE A 269 3.58 31.37 -13.79
CA PHE A 269 3.24 32.72 -13.34
C PHE A 269 3.17 33.67 -14.55
N ILE A 270 2.29 34.68 -14.46
CA ILE A 270 2.01 35.69 -15.48
C ILE A 270 1.73 37.05 -14.82
N ASP A 271 1.60 38.11 -15.62
CA ASP A 271 1.29 39.47 -15.13
C ASP A 271 2.25 39.93 -14.02
N ASN A 272 3.56 39.89 -14.30
CA ASN A 272 4.66 40.17 -13.36
C ASN A 272 4.62 39.34 -12.05
N GLY A 273 3.91 38.20 -12.06
CA GLY A 273 3.76 37.32 -10.90
C GLY A 273 2.49 37.56 -10.08
N HIS A 274 1.64 38.53 -10.41
CA HIS A 274 0.39 38.75 -9.70
C HIS A 274 -0.69 37.69 -9.98
N ARG A 275 -0.57 36.95 -11.09
CA ARG A 275 -1.48 35.86 -11.45
C ARG A 275 -0.70 34.61 -11.88
N TYR A 276 -1.38 33.46 -11.85
CA TYR A 276 -0.83 32.19 -12.33
C TYR A 276 -1.85 31.39 -13.14
N ARG A 277 -1.36 30.72 -14.19
CA ARG A 277 -2.15 29.81 -15.00
C ARG A 277 -2.09 28.41 -14.37
N CYS A 278 -3.25 27.81 -14.09
CA CYS A 278 -3.29 26.45 -13.58
C CYS A 278 -2.94 25.45 -14.69
N THR A 279 -1.81 24.78 -14.55
CA THR A 279 -1.26 23.86 -15.55
C THR A 279 -2.13 22.62 -15.78
N ALA A 280 -3.01 22.25 -14.84
CA ALA A 280 -4.00 21.18 -15.02
C ALA A 280 -5.19 21.60 -15.92
N CYS A 281 -5.79 22.79 -15.74
CA CYS A 281 -7.04 23.20 -16.41
C CYS A 281 -7.03 24.54 -17.18
N ASN A 282 -5.86 25.17 -17.34
CA ASN A 282 -5.59 26.42 -18.05
C ASN A 282 -6.25 27.70 -17.52
N ILE A 283 -7.11 27.61 -16.50
CA ILE A 283 -7.72 28.76 -15.82
C ILE A 283 -6.65 29.62 -15.14
N ILE A 284 -6.76 30.94 -15.35
CA ILE A 284 -5.97 31.96 -14.63
C ILE A 284 -6.60 32.19 -13.25
N ASN A 285 -5.75 32.29 -12.24
CA ASN A 285 -6.07 32.54 -10.84
C ASN A 285 -5.10 33.61 -10.33
N ASP A 286 -5.54 34.39 -9.36
CA ASP A 286 -4.74 35.45 -8.75
C ASP A 286 -3.83 34.85 -7.67
N VAL A 287 -2.64 35.41 -7.47
CA VAL A 287 -1.70 34.97 -6.42
C VAL A 287 -2.06 35.70 -5.12
N PRO A 288 -2.25 34.99 -3.98
CA PRO A 288 -2.54 35.64 -2.70
C PRO A 288 -1.42 36.61 -2.29
N GLN A 289 -1.75 37.77 -1.72
CA GLN A 289 -0.72 38.73 -1.27
C GLN A 289 0.19 38.16 -0.18
N ALA A 290 -0.33 37.29 0.69
CA ALA A 290 0.43 36.57 1.71
C ALA A 290 1.44 35.53 1.15
N TYR A 291 1.47 35.30 -0.17
CA TYR A 291 2.46 34.43 -0.79
C TYR A 291 3.87 35.06 -0.77
N ASP A 292 3.92 36.40 -0.80
CA ASP A 292 5.14 37.24 -0.82
C ASP A 292 5.46 37.89 0.54
N TRP A 293 4.72 37.56 1.60
CA TRP A 293 4.78 38.28 2.89
C TRP A 293 4.76 37.32 4.08
N ASP A 294 5.76 37.42 4.96
CA ASP A 294 5.77 36.75 6.26
C ASP A 294 5.06 37.66 7.28
N SER A 295 3.77 37.42 7.51
CA SER A 295 2.95 38.20 8.45
C SER A 295 3.39 38.09 9.91
N PHE A 296 4.17 37.07 10.30
CA PHE A 296 4.66 36.90 11.67
C PHE A 296 5.95 37.69 11.91
N LYS A 297 6.83 37.74 10.90
CA LYS A 297 8.09 38.51 10.96
C LYS A 297 7.95 39.94 10.41
N ASN A 298 6.82 40.25 9.77
CA ASN A 298 6.52 41.52 9.12
C ASN A 298 7.57 41.91 8.06
N VAL A 299 7.96 40.94 7.22
CA VAL A 299 8.95 41.11 6.14
C VAL A 299 8.46 40.52 4.82
N SER A 300 8.98 41.06 3.71
CA SER A 300 8.84 40.43 2.39
C SER A 300 9.52 39.05 2.39
N ARG A 301 8.89 38.08 1.74
CA ARG A 301 9.37 36.70 1.61
C ARG A 301 9.57 36.37 0.15
N ASP A 302 10.72 35.77 -0.17
CA ASP A 302 10.97 35.24 -1.51
C ASP A 302 10.04 34.05 -1.79
N ARG A 303 9.05 34.28 -2.66
CA ARG A 303 8.12 33.24 -3.13
C ARG A 303 8.84 32.07 -3.80
N TRP A 304 9.98 32.30 -4.44
CA TRP A 304 10.68 31.28 -5.22
C TRP A 304 11.40 30.25 -4.34
N GLN A 305 11.59 30.57 -3.06
CA GLN A 305 12.11 29.65 -2.04
C GLN A 305 11.00 28.83 -1.35
N ARG A 306 9.72 29.01 -1.71
CA ARG A 306 8.61 28.28 -1.07
C ARG A 306 8.67 26.77 -1.43
N PRO A 307 8.51 25.84 -0.46
CA PRO A 307 8.67 24.41 -0.70
C PRO A 307 7.81 23.86 -1.84
N GLU A 308 6.56 24.33 -1.94
CA GLU A 308 5.56 23.90 -2.92
C GLU A 308 5.81 24.38 -4.36
N LEU A 309 6.75 25.30 -4.58
CA LEU A 309 7.24 25.66 -5.92
C LEU A 309 8.50 24.89 -6.31
N ASN A 310 9.12 24.15 -5.39
CA ASN A 310 10.40 23.48 -5.60
C ASN A 310 10.34 21.95 -5.46
N ASN A 311 9.37 21.39 -4.76
CA ASN A 311 9.30 19.97 -4.44
C ASN A 311 8.00 19.35 -4.95
N GLY A 312 8.12 18.21 -5.64
CA GLY A 312 6.97 17.42 -6.11
C GLY A 312 6.27 16.64 -5.00
N ALA A 313 6.87 16.54 -3.81
CA ALA A 313 6.24 16.09 -2.58
C ALA A 313 6.39 17.21 -1.52
N VAL A 314 5.28 17.67 -0.94
CA VAL A 314 5.24 18.78 0.02
C VAL A 314 4.06 18.61 0.99
N ASP A 315 4.25 18.97 2.25
CA ASP A 315 3.19 19.07 3.26
C ASP A 315 2.80 20.54 3.49
N PHE A 316 1.51 20.84 3.55
CA PHE A 316 0.99 22.14 4.00
C PHE A 316 0.38 22.02 5.40
N ILE A 317 0.64 23.01 6.26
CA ILE A 317 -0.14 23.21 7.49
C ILE A 317 -1.53 23.73 7.09
N ALA A 318 -2.59 23.01 7.45
CA ALA A 318 -3.94 23.32 6.98
C ALA A 318 -4.62 24.39 7.85
N PRO A 319 -5.15 25.50 7.27
CA PRO A 319 -5.93 26.48 8.02
C PRO A 319 -7.25 25.90 8.53
N GLN A 320 -7.90 26.64 9.45
CA GLN A 320 -9.14 26.25 10.11
C GLN A 320 -10.28 25.84 9.15
N ASP A 321 -10.33 26.40 7.94
CA ASP A 321 -11.28 26.03 6.87
C ASP A 321 -11.23 24.54 6.45
N TYR A 322 -10.19 23.80 6.84
CA TYR A 322 -10.02 22.37 6.60
C TYR A 322 -10.35 21.49 7.83
N MET A 323 -10.89 22.10 8.89
CA MET A 323 -11.27 21.47 10.15
C MET A 323 -12.76 21.67 10.41
N VAL A 324 -13.54 20.58 10.50
CA VAL A 324 -14.94 20.63 11.00
C VAL A 324 -15.01 20.54 12.53
N ARG A 325 -13.95 20.03 13.15
CA ARG A 325 -13.69 19.98 14.60
C ARG A 325 -12.17 20.02 14.83
N PRO A 326 -11.69 20.36 16.04
CA PRO A 326 -10.27 20.21 16.39
C PRO A 326 -9.79 18.76 16.19
N PRO A 327 -8.54 18.53 15.76
CA PRO A 327 -7.98 17.19 15.57
C PRO A 327 -8.13 16.27 16.79
N ALA A 328 -8.79 15.12 16.58
CA ALA A 328 -9.01 14.10 17.61
C ALA A 328 -7.69 13.61 18.24
N PRO A 329 -7.72 13.12 19.49
CA PRO A 329 -6.60 12.37 20.07
C PRO A 329 -6.48 10.98 19.43
N PRO A 330 -5.31 10.35 19.46
CA PRO A 330 -5.20 8.91 19.28
C PRO A 330 -6.06 8.14 20.28
N VAL A 331 -6.77 7.12 19.80
CA VAL A 331 -7.62 6.24 20.59
C VAL A 331 -7.43 4.80 20.11
N TYR A 332 -7.11 3.90 21.05
CA TYR A 332 -6.94 2.47 20.81
C TYR A 332 -7.88 1.66 21.70
N VAL A 333 -8.68 0.76 21.13
CA VAL A 333 -9.51 -0.19 21.89
C VAL A 333 -9.02 -1.60 21.60
N PHE A 334 -8.41 -2.24 22.60
CA PHE A 334 -7.90 -3.61 22.49
C PHE A 334 -9.02 -4.60 22.82
N LEU A 335 -9.49 -5.33 21.81
CA LEU A 335 -10.36 -6.50 21.97
C LEU A 335 -9.46 -7.74 22.07
N ILE A 336 -9.39 -8.35 23.25
CA ILE A 336 -8.50 -9.48 23.54
C ILE A 336 -9.35 -10.74 23.75
N ASP A 337 -9.24 -11.69 22.83
CA ASP A 337 -9.82 -13.03 23.00
C ASP A 337 -9.15 -13.74 24.19
N VAL A 338 -9.93 -14.07 25.21
CA VAL A 338 -9.48 -14.78 26.43
C VAL A 338 -10.12 -16.17 26.57
N SER A 339 -10.63 -16.71 25.47
CA SER A 339 -11.06 -18.11 25.40
C SER A 339 -9.90 -19.07 25.70
N PHE A 340 -10.25 -20.29 26.10
CA PHE A 340 -9.31 -21.36 26.47
C PHE A 340 -8.21 -21.59 25.41
N ILE A 341 -8.50 -21.41 24.12
CA ILE A 341 -7.51 -21.58 23.05
C ILE A 341 -6.47 -20.43 23.10
N SER A 342 -6.91 -19.19 23.30
CA SER A 342 -6.05 -18.00 23.42
C SER A 342 -5.12 -18.05 24.63
N ILE A 343 -5.62 -18.53 25.76
CA ILE A 343 -4.85 -18.75 26.98
C ILE A 343 -3.85 -19.89 26.77
N SER A 344 -4.31 -21.06 26.32
CA SER A 344 -3.45 -22.26 26.20
C SER A 344 -2.37 -22.17 25.11
N CYS A 345 -2.53 -21.34 24.07
CA CYS A 345 -1.48 -21.07 23.08
C CYS A 345 -0.56 -19.90 23.45
N GLY A 346 -0.80 -19.25 24.61
CA GLY A 346 -0.02 -18.12 25.11
C GLY A 346 -0.19 -16.81 24.34
N MET A 347 -1.27 -16.67 23.54
CA MET A 347 -1.55 -15.44 22.80
C MET A 347 -1.73 -14.26 23.77
N VAL A 348 -2.60 -14.42 24.78
CA VAL A 348 -2.93 -13.37 25.76
C VAL A 348 -1.68 -12.87 26.48
N ALA A 349 -0.89 -13.77 27.08
CA ALA A 349 0.36 -13.44 27.76
C ALA A 349 1.36 -12.70 26.87
N THR A 350 1.48 -13.10 25.59
CA THR A 350 2.40 -12.44 24.66
C THR A 350 1.87 -11.06 24.26
N ALA A 351 0.57 -10.92 24.04
CA ALA A 351 -0.06 -9.68 23.60
C ALA A 351 -0.07 -8.61 24.71
N THR A 352 -0.49 -8.96 25.93
CA THR A 352 -0.55 -8.01 27.05
C THR A 352 0.85 -7.53 27.44
N ARG A 353 1.83 -8.44 27.43
CA ARG A 353 3.24 -8.10 27.60
C ARG A 353 3.77 -7.20 26.48
N THR A 354 3.43 -7.48 25.21
CA THR A 354 3.87 -6.62 24.08
C THR A 354 3.29 -5.22 24.18
N ILE A 355 2.03 -5.06 24.62
CA ILE A 355 1.42 -3.75 24.88
C ILE A 355 2.17 -3.04 26.01
N LEU A 356 2.42 -3.74 27.13
CA LEU A 356 3.17 -3.21 28.29
C LEU A 356 4.58 -2.72 27.90
N GLU A 357 5.35 -3.54 27.18
CA GLU A 357 6.69 -3.20 26.67
C GLU A 357 6.67 -2.18 25.52
N SER A 358 5.49 -1.72 25.08
CA SER A 358 5.33 -0.72 24.01
C SER A 358 4.59 0.54 24.43
N LEU A 359 4.17 0.70 25.70
CA LEU A 359 3.41 1.89 26.16
C LEU A 359 4.16 3.20 25.91
N ASP A 360 5.49 3.21 26.06
CA ASP A 360 6.35 4.37 25.80
C ASP A 360 6.67 4.59 24.31
N ARG A 361 6.35 3.62 23.45
CA ARG A 361 6.53 3.70 22.00
C ARG A 361 5.25 4.13 21.26
N ILE A 362 4.08 4.00 21.89
CA ILE A 362 2.82 4.50 21.32
C ILE A 362 2.89 6.03 21.17
N PRO A 363 2.58 6.61 20.00
CA PRO A 363 2.59 8.07 19.82
C PRO A 363 1.71 8.80 20.83
N ASN A 364 2.34 9.55 21.75
CA ASN A 364 1.69 10.27 22.85
C ASN A 364 2.47 11.52 23.28
N ALA A 365 3.21 12.16 22.37
CA ALA A 365 4.08 13.31 22.69
C ALA A 365 3.30 14.53 23.21
N ASP A 366 2.01 14.65 22.86
CA ASP A 366 1.09 15.69 23.35
C ASP A 366 0.34 15.30 24.64
N GLY A 367 0.50 14.05 25.12
CA GLY A 367 -0.15 13.52 26.32
C GLY A 367 -1.66 13.26 26.18
N ARG A 368 -2.22 13.24 24.96
CA ARG A 368 -3.68 13.11 24.73
C ARG A 368 -4.14 11.67 24.43
N THR A 369 -3.22 10.74 24.15
CA THR A 369 -3.55 9.39 23.66
C THR A 369 -4.33 8.58 24.70
N ARG A 370 -5.36 7.86 24.23
CA ARG A 370 -6.22 7.04 25.08
C ARG A 370 -6.23 5.57 24.69
N VAL A 371 -6.37 4.71 25.69
CA VAL A 371 -6.46 3.25 25.54
C VAL A 371 -7.67 2.71 26.29
N ALA A 372 -8.27 1.64 25.76
CA ALA A 372 -9.32 0.87 26.43
C ALA A 372 -9.06 -0.62 26.21
N PHE A 373 -9.46 -1.45 27.18
CA PHE A 373 -9.26 -2.89 27.15
C PHE A 373 -10.61 -3.60 27.36
N ILE A 374 -10.92 -4.55 26.50
CA ILE A 374 -12.10 -5.43 26.62
C ILE A 374 -11.63 -6.86 26.36
N ALA A 375 -11.73 -7.73 27.37
CA ALA A 375 -11.53 -9.16 27.18
C ALA A 375 -12.83 -9.80 26.65
N VAL A 376 -12.70 -10.84 25.83
CA VAL A 376 -13.82 -11.45 25.09
C VAL A 376 -13.79 -12.99 25.22
N ASP A 377 -14.87 -13.55 25.77
CA ASP A 377 -15.18 -14.98 25.77
C ASP A 377 -16.69 -15.18 25.50
N SER A 378 -17.45 -15.85 26.37
CA SER A 378 -18.93 -15.81 26.39
C SER A 378 -19.51 -14.53 26.99
N SER A 379 -18.66 -13.68 27.58
CA SER A 379 -18.99 -12.36 28.11
C SER A 379 -18.00 -11.30 27.60
N LEU A 380 -18.31 -10.04 27.87
CA LEU A 380 -17.42 -8.90 27.64
C LEU A 380 -16.90 -8.40 28.98
N HIS A 381 -15.58 -8.38 29.15
CA HIS A 381 -14.92 -7.95 30.39
C HIS A 381 -14.25 -6.60 30.15
N PHE A 382 -14.90 -5.53 30.58
CA PHE A 382 -14.36 -4.18 30.51
C PHE A 382 -13.45 -3.92 31.72
N PHE A 383 -12.44 -3.07 31.56
CA PHE A 383 -11.58 -2.64 32.65
C PHE A 383 -11.69 -1.13 32.86
N SER A 384 -11.90 -0.73 34.11
CA SER A 384 -12.03 0.67 34.52
C SER A 384 -10.93 1.06 35.49
N ILE A 385 -10.37 2.26 35.33
CA ILE A 385 -9.38 2.82 36.25
C ILE A 385 -9.80 4.27 36.58
N PRO A 386 -10.47 4.49 37.72
CA PRO A 386 -10.91 5.83 38.14
C PRO A 386 -9.73 6.80 38.30
N LEU A 387 -9.94 8.07 37.96
CA LEU A 387 -8.89 9.09 38.02
C LEU A 387 -8.31 9.23 39.44
N GLY A 388 -7.01 9.00 39.58
CA GLY A 388 -6.31 9.00 40.89
C GLY A 388 -6.28 7.64 41.60
N SER A 389 -6.77 6.57 40.97
CA SER A 389 -6.54 5.18 41.37
C SER A 389 -5.53 4.51 40.44
N ASP A 390 -4.68 3.65 41.00
CA ASP A 390 -3.83 2.72 40.24
C ASP A 390 -4.36 1.27 40.28
N GLU A 391 -5.52 1.05 40.91
CA GLU A 391 -6.18 -0.27 40.98
C GLU A 391 -7.24 -0.41 39.88
N PRO A 392 -7.07 -1.35 38.93
CA PRO A 392 -8.04 -1.60 37.87
C PRO A 392 -9.22 -2.45 38.36
N SER A 393 -10.44 -2.04 38.00
CA SER A 393 -11.69 -2.76 38.28
C SER A 393 -12.24 -3.46 37.04
N GLN A 394 -12.53 -4.76 37.13
CA GLN A 394 -13.15 -5.55 36.05
C GLN A 394 -14.68 -5.47 36.13
N LEU A 395 -15.33 -5.26 34.98
CA LEU A 395 -16.78 -5.14 34.84
C LEU A 395 -17.26 -6.10 33.75
N VAL A 396 -18.07 -7.09 34.13
CA VAL A 396 -18.50 -8.17 33.23
C VAL A 396 -19.90 -7.91 32.70
N VAL A 397 -20.05 -7.92 31.38
CA VAL A 397 -21.34 -7.79 30.67
C VAL A 397 -21.58 -9.09 29.91
N SER A 398 -22.56 -9.88 30.38
CA SER A 398 -22.95 -11.17 29.79
C SER A 398 -24.20 -11.08 28.89
N ASP A 399 -24.81 -9.90 28.75
CA ASP A 399 -25.81 -9.64 27.72
C ASP A 399 -25.10 -9.22 26.41
N LEU A 400 -25.36 -9.98 25.35
CA LEU A 400 -24.69 -9.88 24.06
C LEU A 400 -25.61 -9.48 22.91
N GLU A 401 -26.92 -9.39 23.13
CA GLU A 401 -27.89 -9.02 22.09
C GLU A 401 -27.90 -7.49 21.91
N GLU A 402 -28.08 -6.76 23.01
CA GLU A 402 -28.01 -5.29 23.08
C GLU A 402 -26.83 -4.79 23.95
N PRO A 403 -25.57 -5.05 23.54
CA PRO A 403 -24.40 -4.72 24.34
C PRO A 403 -24.33 -3.22 24.68
N PHE A 404 -24.14 -2.92 25.95
CA PHE A 404 -24.07 -1.59 26.55
C PHE A 404 -22.71 -1.34 27.21
N LEU A 405 -22.39 -0.07 27.47
CA LEU A 405 -21.18 0.30 28.23
C LEU A 405 -21.52 0.24 29.73
N PRO A 406 -20.79 -0.52 30.57
CA PRO A 406 -21.14 -0.69 31.99
C PRO A 406 -20.90 0.57 32.83
N LEU A 407 -20.11 1.52 32.34
CA LEU A 407 -19.91 2.85 32.92
C LEU A 407 -19.94 3.93 31.83
N PRO A 408 -20.33 5.17 32.15
CA PRO A 408 -20.32 6.30 31.22
C PRO A 408 -18.93 6.96 31.06
N GLN A 409 -18.00 6.68 31.97
CA GLN A 409 -16.64 7.24 32.05
C GLN A 409 -15.66 6.15 32.52
N ASP A 410 -14.39 6.49 32.69
CA ASP A 410 -13.32 5.64 33.24
C ASP A 410 -13.05 4.29 32.55
N LEU A 411 -13.65 4.04 31.38
CA LEU A 411 -13.37 2.90 30.48
C LEU A 411 -12.39 3.25 29.35
N LEU A 412 -12.27 4.54 29.01
CA LEU A 412 -11.37 5.06 27.97
C LEU A 412 -10.28 5.89 28.62
N LEU A 413 -9.23 5.19 29.05
CA LEU A 413 -8.17 5.65 29.92
C LEU A 413 -7.19 6.58 29.17
N ASN A 414 -6.72 7.64 29.81
CA ASN A 414 -5.60 8.42 29.26
C ASN A 414 -4.28 7.69 29.54
N LEU A 415 -3.51 7.39 28.50
CA LEU A 415 -2.26 6.63 28.58
C LEU A 415 -1.19 7.30 29.47
N LYS A 416 -1.26 8.62 29.66
CA LYS A 416 -0.36 9.40 30.51
C LYS A 416 -0.85 9.53 31.95
N GLU A 417 -2.17 9.72 32.15
CA GLU A 417 -2.74 9.99 33.48
C GLU A 417 -3.02 8.69 34.25
N SER A 418 -3.45 7.63 33.57
CA SER A 418 -3.74 6.31 34.14
C SER A 418 -2.55 5.33 34.03
N ARG A 419 -1.32 5.83 33.78
CA ARG A 419 -0.18 5.00 33.34
C ARG A 419 0.13 3.83 34.28
N GLN A 420 0.26 4.08 35.58
CA GLN A 420 0.60 3.04 36.56
C GLN A 420 -0.53 2.01 36.70
N GLY A 421 -1.80 2.44 36.70
CA GLY A 421 -2.95 1.53 36.62
C GLY A 421 -2.98 0.67 35.35
N ILE A 422 -2.60 1.21 34.20
CA ILE A 422 -2.50 0.45 32.92
C ILE A 422 -1.39 -0.60 33.00
N GLU A 423 -0.24 -0.27 33.62
CA GLU A 423 0.84 -1.23 33.86
C GLU A 423 0.41 -2.34 34.83
N ASN A 424 -0.27 -1.98 35.93
CA ASN A 424 -0.82 -2.91 36.90
C ASN A 424 -1.82 -3.87 36.24
N LEU A 425 -2.72 -3.35 35.40
CA LEU A 425 -3.67 -4.13 34.61
C LEU A 425 -2.97 -5.12 33.67
N LEU A 426 -2.06 -4.63 32.82
CA LEU A 426 -1.40 -5.46 31.80
C LEU A 426 -0.48 -6.53 32.40
N THR A 427 0.16 -6.23 33.54
CA THR A 427 1.01 -7.19 34.28
C THR A 427 0.20 -8.40 34.76
N HIS A 428 -1.01 -8.18 35.27
CA HIS A 428 -1.85 -9.25 35.82
C HIS A 428 -2.90 -9.79 34.83
N PHE A 429 -2.98 -9.23 33.61
CA PHE A 429 -4.06 -9.50 32.66
C PHE A 429 -4.21 -10.98 32.31
N ASN A 430 -3.10 -11.67 32.04
CA ASN A 430 -3.11 -13.10 31.75
C ASN A 430 -3.65 -13.93 32.93
N ASP A 431 -3.28 -13.55 34.15
CA ASP A 431 -3.51 -14.36 35.34
C ASP A 431 -4.97 -14.29 35.81
N MET A 432 -5.69 -13.20 35.47
CA MET A 432 -7.15 -13.12 35.61
C MET A 432 -7.90 -14.19 34.80
N PHE A 433 -7.31 -14.69 33.70
CA PHE A 433 -7.96 -15.63 32.78
C PHE A 433 -7.25 -16.99 32.67
N VAL A 434 -6.14 -17.22 33.37
CA VAL A 434 -5.31 -18.44 33.24
C VAL A 434 -6.07 -19.74 33.57
N SER A 435 -7.10 -19.66 34.42
CA SER A 435 -7.99 -20.78 34.76
C SER A 435 -9.21 -20.93 33.84
N SER A 436 -9.40 -20.05 32.85
CA SER A 436 -10.55 -20.08 31.94
C SER A 436 -10.63 -21.40 31.19
N ARG A 437 -11.87 -21.88 30.98
CA ARG A 437 -12.21 -23.09 30.21
C ARG A 437 -13.24 -22.81 29.13
N ASP A 438 -13.56 -21.55 28.89
CA ASP A 438 -14.57 -21.16 27.92
C ASP A 438 -14.06 -21.30 26.49
N SER A 439 -14.84 -21.92 25.61
CA SER A 439 -14.56 -22.04 24.17
C SER A 439 -15.35 -21.02 23.33
N SER A 440 -16.10 -20.14 23.99
CA SER A 440 -16.90 -19.09 23.38
C SER A 440 -16.03 -17.89 22.98
N ASN A 441 -16.45 -17.19 21.94
CA ASN A 441 -15.89 -15.92 21.49
C ASN A 441 -17.03 -15.05 20.93
N ALA A 442 -17.29 -13.94 21.63
CA ALA A 442 -18.31 -12.94 21.31
C ALA A 442 -17.75 -11.69 20.60
N LEU A 443 -16.87 -11.86 19.60
CA LEU A 443 -16.22 -10.74 18.89
C LEU A 443 -17.22 -9.71 18.31
N GLY A 444 -18.36 -10.12 17.76
CA GLY A 444 -19.33 -9.17 17.19
C GLY A 444 -19.98 -8.26 18.23
N PRO A 445 -20.50 -8.79 19.36
CA PRO A 445 -20.86 -7.98 20.53
C PRO A 445 -19.71 -7.11 21.06
N ALA A 446 -18.48 -7.61 21.11
CA ALA A 446 -17.32 -6.83 21.53
C ALA A 446 -17.03 -5.64 20.58
N LEU A 447 -17.12 -5.86 19.26
CA LEU A 447 -17.01 -4.85 18.22
C LEU A 447 -18.11 -3.78 18.36
N LYS A 448 -19.38 -4.17 18.57
CA LYS A 448 -20.48 -3.24 18.87
C LYS A 448 -20.17 -2.36 20.09
N SER A 449 -19.62 -2.95 21.16
CA SER A 449 -19.25 -2.24 22.39
C SER A 449 -18.10 -1.26 22.17
N ALA A 450 -17.02 -1.70 21.50
CA ALA A 450 -15.88 -0.86 21.17
C ALA A 450 -16.26 0.30 20.25
N TYR A 451 -17.17 0.07 19.30
CA TYR A 451 -17.76 1.12 18.47
C TYR A 451 -18.49 2.17 19.34
N LYS A 452 -19.44 1.76 20.20
CA LYS A 452 -20.18 2.67 21.11
C LYS A 452 -19.25 3.47 22.03
N LEU A 453 -18.14 2.87 22.47
CA LEU A 453 -17.16 3.53 23.34
C LEU A 453 -16.44 4.72 22.66
N ILE A 454 -16.28 4.70 21.34
CA ILE A 454 -15.43 5.67 20.62
C ILE A 454 -16.11 6.39 19.44
N GLU A 455 -17.37 6.09 19.07
CA GLU A 455 -18.02 6.63 17.87
C GLU A 455 -18.06 8.17 17.78
N ASN A 456 -18.10 8.86 18.93
CA ASN A 456 -18.08 10.32 18.99
C ASN A 456 -16.67 10.93 18.84
N ILE A 457 -15.62 10.12 18.99
CA ILE A 457 -14.21 10.54 18.93
C ILE A 457 -13.56 10.06 17.63
N GLY A 458 -13.91 8.86 17.15
CA GLY A 458 -13.09 8.09 16.22
C GLY A 458 -11.93 7.38 16.94
N GLY A 459 -11.14 6.62 16.18
CA GLY A 459 -10.00 5.88 16.73
C GLY A 459 -9.71 4.58 15.99
N LYS A 460 -9.13 3.63 16.69
CA LYS A 460 -8.76 2.30 16.19
C LYS A 460 -9.19 1.20 17.17
N ILE A 461 -9.84 0.17 16.65
CA ILE A 461 -10.12 -1.08 17.37
C ILE A 461 -9.07 -2.11 16.92
N ILE A 462 -8.36 -2.72 17.86
CA ILE A 462 -7.35 -3.76 17.60
C ILE A 462 -7.88 -5.08 18.15
N CYS A 463 -8.16 -6.04 17.26
CA CYS A 463 -8.67 -7.34 17.63
C CYS A 463 -7.54 -8.37 17.67
N LEU A 464 -7.25 -8.90 18.86
CA LEU A 464 -6.26 -9.95 19.13
C LEU A 464 -7.03 -11.26 19.34
N ASN A 465 -7.12 -12.10 18.31
CA ASN A 465 -8.16 -13.13 18.21
C ASN A 465 -7.62 -14.51 17.79
N THR A 466 -7.96 -15.57 18.55
CA THR A 466 -7.47 -16.94 18.33
C THR A 466 -8.59 -17.89 17.93
N SER A 467 -9.74 -17.80 18.58
CA SER A 467 -10.91 -18.64 18.31
C SER A 467 -11.78 -18.08 17.18
N LEU A 468 -12.49 -18.95 16.47
CA LEU A 468 -13.53 -18.52 15.51
C LEU A 468 -14.68 -17.86 16.31
N PRO A 469 -15.11 -16.63 16.00
CA PRO A 469 -16.26 -16.00 16.66
C PRO A 469 -17.50 -16.86 16.52
N ASN A 470 -18.12 -17.25 17.64
CA ASN A 470 -19.14 -18.31 17.67
C ASN A 470 -20.38 -17.96 18.51
N VAL A 471 -20.36 -16.87 19.28
CA VAL A 471 -21.50 -16.38 20.09
C VAL A 471 -21.91 -14.96 19.66
N GLY A 472 -23.22 -14.68 19.74
CA GLY A 472 -23.80 -13.36 19.48
C GLY A 472 -23.87 -12.96 18.00
N ALA A 473 -23.97 -11.65 17.77
CA ALA A 473 -23.97 -11.06 16.41
C ALA A 473 -22.68 -11.38 15.65
N GLY A 474 -22.76 -11.59 14.34
CA GLY A 474 -21.59 -11.89 13.51
C GLY A 474 -20.92 -13.24 13.79
N LYS A 475 -21.54 -14.16 14.56
CA LYS A 475 -21.01 -15.52 14.75
C LYS A 475 -20.82 -16.24 13.41
N LEU A 476 -19.74 -17.00 13.31
CA LEU A 476 -19.31 -17.74 12.13
C LEU A 476 -19.41 -19.25 12.36
N LEU A 477 -19.43 -20.00 11.27
CA LEU A 477 -19.46 -21.46 11.25
C LEU A 477 -18.30 -21.99 10.41
N VAL A 478 -17.62 -23.03 10.89
CA VAL A 478 -16.54 -23.71 10.17
C VAL A 478 -17.05 -24.17 8.80
N ARG A 479 -16.45 -23.62 7.74
CA ARG A 479 -16.85 -23.84 6.35
C ARG A 479 -15.74 -24.35 5.43
N GLU A 480 -14.55 -24.59 5.98
CA GLU A 480 -13.41 -25.15 5.25
C GLU A 480 -13.76 -26.56 4.73
N ASP A 481 -13.74 -26.73 3.41
CA ASP A 481 -13.91 -28.03 2.75
C ASP A 481 -12.69 -28.30 1.84
N PRO A 482 -11.79 -29.23 2.24
CA PRO A 482 -10.65 -29.64 1.43
C PRO A 482 -11.01 -30.12 0.02
N LYS A 483 -12.25 -30.53 -0.23
CA LYS A 483 -12.73 -30.94 -1.57
C LYS A 483 -13.04 -29.75 -2.49
N MET A 484 -13.22 -28.54 -1.95
CA MET A 484 -13.36 -27.33 -2.75
C MET A 484 -12.00 -26.75 -3.17
N LEU A 485 -10.94 -26.99 -2.40
CA LEU A 485 -9.60 -26.43 -2.64
C LEU A 485 -9.05 -26.82 -4.03
N GLY A 486 -8.49 -25.84 -4.73
CA GLY A 486 -8.02 -25.95 -6.11
C GLY A 486 -9.11 -25.99 -7.18
N THR A 487 -10.40 -26.02 -6.81
CA THR A 487 -11.54 -26.02 -7.75
C THR A 487 -12.10 -24.61 -7.96
N SER A 488 -12.99 -24.45 -8.94
CA SER A 488 -13.71 -23.18 -9.16
C SER A 488 -14.64 -22.79 -8.00
N ARG A 489 -15.00 -23.73 -7.12
CA ARG A 489 -15.72 -23.48 -5.86
C ARG A 489 -14.82 -22.87 -4.76
N GLU A 490 -13.49 -22.89 -4.95
CA GLU A 490 -12.45 -22.05 -4.31
C GLU A 490 -12.99 -20.71 -3.76
N SER A 491 -13.59 -19.94 -4.67
CA SER A 491 -14.09 -18.59 -4.44
C SER A 491 -15.08 -18.46 -3.27
N ASN A 492 -15.88 -19.50 -2.99
CA ASN A 492 -16.89 -19.48 -1.92
C ASN A 492 -16.26 -19.44 -0.52
N LEU A 493 -15.01 -19.89 -0.37
CA LEU A 493 -14.24 -19.83 0.87
C LEU A 493 -13.50 -18.49 1.04
N LEU A 494 -13.47 -17.66 -0.02
CA LEU A 494 -12.76 -16.37 -0.06
C LEU A 494 -13.70 -15.16 -0.01
N HIS A 495 -15.02 -15.38 0.00
CA HIS A 495 -16.04 -14.34 0.22
C HIS A 495 -16.53 -14.40 1.66
N ALA A 496 -16.85 -13.26 2.28
CA ALA A 496 -17.41 -13.23 3.64
C ALA A 496 -18.66 -14.12 3.79
N GLN A 497 -18.70 -14.94 4.85
CA GLN A 497 -19.82 -15.81 5.21
C GLN A 497 -21.04 -15.02 5.69
N GLU A 498 -20.81 -13.93 6.43
CA GLU A 498 -21.85 -13.11 7.04
C GLU A 498 -21.67 -11.62 6.69
N SER A 499 -22.80 -10.90 6.60
CA SER A 499 -22.94 -9.51 6.23
C SER A 499 -22.50 -8.50 7.30
N PHE A 500 -22.61 -8.83 8.59
CA PHE A 500 -22.25 -7.96 9.72
C PHE A 500 -20.89 -7.29 9.56
N TYR A 501 -19.86 -8.08 9.22
CA TYR A 501 -18.48 -7.60 9.04
C TYR A 501 -18.28 -6.58 7.91
N LYS A 502 -19.23 -6.50 6.98
CA LYS A 502 -19.24 -5.47 5.93
C LYS A 502 -20.05 -4.25 6.36
N SER A 503 -21.24 -4.45 6.91
CA SER A 503 -22.11 -3.35 7.39
C SER A 503 -21.42 -2.56 8.51
N PHE A 504 -20.92 -3.24 9.54
CA PHE A 504 -20.21 -2.64 10.67
C PHE A 504 -18.95 -1.87 10.25
N ALA A 505 -18.30 -2.27 9.16
CA ALA A 505 -17.17 -1.53 8.59
C ALA A 505 -17.60 -0.20 7.94
N VAL A 506 -18.82 -0.11 7.38
CA VAL A 506 -19.40 1.16 6.90
C VAL A 506 -19.72 2.08 8.10
N ASP A 507 -20.29 1.52 9.16
CA ASP A 507 -20.61 2.26 10.39
C ASP A 507 -19.32 2.84 11.00
N CYS A 508 -18.29 2.01 11.18
CA CYS A 508 -16.96 2.42 11.62
C CYS A 508 -16.34 3.51 10.72
N SER A 509 -16.35 3.35 9.40
CA SER A 509 -15.78 4.38 8.51
C SER A 509 -16.57 5.70 8.52
N THR A 510 -17.84 5.68 8.92
CA THR A 510 -18.66 6.88 9.10
C THR A 510 -18.25 7.62 10.39
N SER A 511 -18.06 6.88 11.48
CA SER A 511 -17.70 7.40 12.82
C SER A 511 -16.19 7.55 13.05
N GLN A 512 -15.39 7.52 11.99
CA GLN A 512 -13.92 7.66 12.00
C GLN A 512 -13.19 6.61 12.86
N ILE A 513 -13.70 5.38 12.81
CA ILE A 513 -13.10 4.19 13.44
C ILE A 513 -12.41 3.31 12.38
N SER A 514 -11.18 2.93 12.67
CA SER A 514 -10.44 1.86 11.98
C SER A 514 -10.49 0.56 12.76
N VAL A 515 -10.37 -0.59 12.08
CA VAL A 515 -10.29 -1.90 12.73
C VAL A 515 -9.11 -2.69 12.19
N ASP A 516 -8.23 -3.19 13.07
CA ASP A 516 -7.15 -4.13 12.75
C ASP A 516 -7.47 -5.54 13.26
N MET A 517 -7.10 -6.55 12.48
CA MET A 517 -7.27 -7.96 12.85
C MET A 517 -5.91 -8.65 12.98
N PHE A 518 -5.53 -9.00 14.22
CA PHE A 518 -4.38 -9.84 14.55
C PHE A 518 -4.89 -11.25 14.88
N LEU A 519 -4.66 -12.19 13.96
CA LEU A 519 -5.31 -13.50 13.93
C LEU A 519 -4.30 -14.62 14.22
N PHE A 520 -4.53 -15.37 15.29
CA PHE A 520 -3.63 -16.42 15.79
C PHE A 520 -4.23 -17.81 15.53
N SER A 521 -3.84 -18.44 14.43
CA SER A 521 -4.45 -19.70 14.02
C SER A 521 -3.78 -20.89 14.71
N ALA A 522 -4.48 -21.47 15.68
CA ALA A 522 -4.31 -22.89 16.04
C ALA A 522 -5.28 -23.79 15.23
N GLN A 523 -6.37 -23.22 14.71
CA GLN A 523 -7.42 -23.86 13.92
C GLN A 523 -7.94 -22.88 12.84
N TYR A 524 -8.98 -23.25 12.10
CA TYR A 524 -9.66 -22.39 11.12
C TYR A 524 -10.28 -21.14 11.79
N GLN A 525 -10.05 -19.95 11.23
CA GLN A 525 -10.51 -18.66 11.78
C GLN A 525 -11.41 -17.85 10.83
N ASP A 526 -11.57 -18.27 9.57
CA ASP A 526 -12.26 -17.52 8.52
C ASP A 526 -11.71 -16.10 8.29
N VAL A 527 -10.42 -16.04 7.97
CA VAL A 527 -9.69 -14.81 7.59
C VAL A 527 -10.39 -14.08 6.42
N ALA A 528 -11.09 -14.80 5.55
CA ALA A 528 -11.83 -14.22 4.42
C ALA A 528 -13.05 -13.41 4.85
N THR A 529 -13.70 -13.77 5.97
CA THR A 529 -14.76 -12.96 6.57
C THR A 529 -14.19 -11.84 7.42
N LEU A 530 -13.24 -12.15 8.31
CA LEU A 530 -12.70 -11.18 9.28
C LEU A 530 -11.92 -10.04 8.61
N SER A 531 -11.21 -10.30 7.50
CA SER A 531 -10.48 -9.27 6.75
C SER A 531 -11.37 -8.23 6.04
N CYS A 532 -12.70 -8.39 6.06
CA CYS A 532 -13.60 -7.32 5.61
C CYS A 532 -13.53 -6.08 6.52
N LEU A 533 -13.25 -6.24 7.82
CA LEU A 533 -13.16 -5.12 8.76
C LEU A 533 -11.99 -4.18 8.40
N PRO A 534 -10.72 -4.64 8.26
CA PRO A 534 -9.62 -3.73 7.97
C PRO A 534 -9.67 -3.21 6.54
N ARG A 535 -10.15 -4.03 5.58
CA ARG A 535 -10.26 -3.63 4.16
C ARG A 535 -11.13 -2.40 3.93
N TYR A 536 -12.26 -2.29 4.63
CA TYR A 536 -13.17 -1.16 4.45
C TYR A 536 -13.02 -0.05 5.50
N THR A 537 -12.11 -0.20 6.48
CA THR A 537 -11.82 0.81 7.52
C THR A 537 -10.35 1.28 7.53
N SER A 538 -9.62 1.02 6.45
CA SER A 538 -8.18 1.32 6.23
C SER A 538 -7.20 0.78 7.29
N GLY A 539 -7.55 -0.35 7.92
CA GLY A 539 -6.66 -1.10 8.80
C GLY A 539 -5.82 -2.16 8.07
N SER A 540 -5.13 -2.98 8.84
CA SER A 540 -4.31 -4.12 8.44
C SER A 540 -4.88 -5.45 8.98
N THR A 541 -4.63 -6.54 8.24
CA THR A 541 -4.84 -7.93 8.71
C THR A 541 -3.49 -8.60 8.87
N ARG A 542 -3.23 -9.24 10.01
CA ARG A 542 -2.03 -10.05 10.28
C ARG A 542 -2.45 -11.46 10.70
N PHE A 543 -1.76 -12.48 10.21
CA PHE A 543 -2.13 -13.89 10.40
C PHE A 543 -0.92 -14.73 10.82
N TYR A 544 -0.95 -15.23 12.05
CA TYR A 544 0.10 -16.05 12.63
C TYR A 544 -0.32 -17.52 12.56
N GLN A 545 0.00 -18.15 11.42
CA GLN A 545 -0.37 -19.55 11.16
C GLN A 545 0.35 -20.52 12.12
N SER A 546 -0.42 -21.48 12.62
CA SER A 546 0.00 -22.54 13.56
C SER A 546 0.59 -22.00 14.87
N TRP A 547 0.11 -20.83 15.33
CA TRP A 547 0.65 -20.06 16.46
C TRP A 547 0.85 -20.91 17.72
N ASN A 548 2.02 -20.74 18.36
CA ASN A 548 2.26 -21.21 19.72
C ASN A 548 3.39 -20.40 20.37
N ALA A 549 3.10 -19.69 21.45
CA ALA A 549 4.08 -18.88 22.18
C ALA A 549 5.21 -19.70 22.85
N SER A 550 5.07 -21.04 22.96
CA SER A 550 6.15 -21.92 23.40
C SER A 550 7.32 -22.04 22.40
N ARG A 551 7.23 -21.38 21.24
CA ARG A 551 8.34 -21.20 20.30
C ARG A 551 8.78 -19.74 20.33
N SER A 552 10.06 -19.50 20.58
CA SER A 552 10.67 -18.17 20.60
C SER A 552 10.45 -17.40 19.29
N GLU A 553 10.48 -18.10 18.16
CA GLU A 553 10.33 -17.53 16.81
C GLU A 553 8.91 -17.01 16.55
N ASP A 554 7.90 -17.58 17.20
CA ASP A 554 6.51 -17.09 17.18
C ASP A 554 6.40 -15.82 18.02
N ALA A 555 6.78 -15.93 19.29
CA ALA A 555 6.65 -14.85 20.27
C ALA A 555 7.40 -13.58 19.83
N VAL A 556 8.67 -13.72 19.43
CA VAL A 556 9.50 -12.59 18.95
C VAL A 556 8.92 -11.97 17.67
N LYS A 557 8.39 -12.77 16.74
CA LYS A 557 7.76 -12.23 15.53
C LYS A 557 6.55 -11.37 15.86
N PHE A 558 5.58 -11.90 16.60
CA PHE A 558 4.40 -11.13 16.94
C PHE A 558 4.75 -9.91 17.80
N ALA A 559 5.62 -10.05 18.82
CA ALA A 559 6.02 -8.94 19.67
C ALA A 559 6.69 -7.79 18.89
N SER A 560 7.56 -8.10 17.93
CA SER A 560 8.13 -7.09 17.01
C SER A 560 7.04 -6.50 16.11
N GLU A 561 6.35 -7.31 15.31
CA GLU A 561 5.39 -6.82 14.31
C GLU A 561 4.26 -5.98 14.90
N PHE A 562 3.82 -6.32 16.12
CA PHE A 562 2.76 -5.63 16.83
C PHE A 562 3.27 -4.42 17.61
N GLY A 563 4.43 -4.53 18.27
CA GLY A 563 5.06 -3.39 18.91
C GLY A 563 5.39 -2.27 17.91
N ASP A 564 5.89 -2.64 16.73
CA ASP A 564 6.22 -1.72 15.65
C ASP A 564 4.94 -1.18 14.96
N HIS A 565 3.85 -1.95 14.95
CA HIS A 565 2.51 -1.48 14.56
C HIS A 565 1.94 -0.45 15.53
N LEU A 566 2.16 -0.62 16.85
CA LEU A 566 1.72 0.31 17.89
C LEU A 566 2.55 1.60 17.90
N SER A 567 3.83 1.52 17.52
CA SER A 567 4.76 2.66 17.53
C SER A 567 4.85 3.47 16.22
N GLN A 568 4.23 3.02 15.13
CA GLN A 568 4.18 3.81 13.90
C GLN A 568 3.44 5.14 14.14
N GLU A 569 3.87 6.22 13.49
CA GLU A 569 3.04 7.42 13.35
C GLU A 569 1.89 7.16 12.36
N PHE A 570 0.85 8.00 12.36
CA PHE A 570 -0.30 7.81 11.46
C PHE A 570 -1.06 9.11 11.24
N GLY A 571 -1.96 9.07 10.24
CA GLY A 571 -3.02 10.07 10.08
C GLY A 571 -4.33 9.65 10.73
N LEU A 572 -5.08 10.59 11.28
CA LEU A 572 -6.48 10.46 11.70
C LEU A 572 -7.39 11.27 10.77
N GLU A 573 -8.62 10.81 10.57
CA GLU A 573 -9.64 11.49 9.76
C GLU A 573 -9.11 11.87 8.35
N GLY A 574 -8.41 10.91 7.74
CA GLY A 574 -7.69 11.07 6.48
C GLY A 574 -8.62 10.96 5.28
N VAL A 575 -8.40 11.79 4.25
CA VAL A 575 -9.04 11.63 2.93
C VAL A 575 -8.02 11.84 1.81
N MET A 576 -7.99 10.90 0.85
CA MET A 576 -7.14 10.96 -0.34
C MET A 576 -7.98 11.26 -1.58
N ARG A 577 -7.48 12.18 -2.43
CA ARG A 577 -8.09 12.51 -3.73
C ARG A 577 -7.02 12.78 -4.79
N VAL A 578 -7.08 12.01 -5.87
CA VAL A 578 -6.22 12.17 -7.04
C VAL A 578 -6.89 13.12 -8.04
N ARG A 579 -6.14 14.08 -8.57
CA ARG A 579 -6.56 15.00 -9.64
C ARG A 579 -5.59 14.89 -10.80
N ALA A 580 -6.08 15.11 -12.02
CA ALA A 580 -5.23 15.09 -13.22
C ALA A 580 -5.45 16.31 -14.12
N THR A 581 -4.56 16.48 -15.11
CA THR A 581 -4.78 17.36 -16.27
C THR A 581 -6.10 17.01 -16.98
N ALA A 582 -6.83 18.02 -17.46
CA ALA A 582 -8.07 17.82 -18.21
C ALA A 582 -7.88 16.89 -19.42
N GLY A 583 -8.83 15.99 -19.64
CA GLY A 583 -8.72 14.86 -20.59
C GLY A 583 -8.24 13.54 -19.95
N VAL A 584 -7.72 13.58 -18.72
CA VAL A 584 -7.44 12.39 -17.89
C VAL A 584 -8.40 12.36 -16.70
N ARG A 585 -8.99 11.19 -16.43
CA ARG A 585 -9.76 10.92 -15.21
C ARG A 585 -9.28 9.68 -14.47
N VAL A 586 -9.65 9.59 -13.20
CA VAL A 586 -9.62 8.35 -12.41
C VAL A 586 -10.81 7.47 -12.79
N SER A 587 -10.63 6.15 -12.81
CA SER A 587 -11.70 5.16 -13.00
C SER A 587 -11.89 4.21 -11.82
N SER A 588 -10.82 3.81 -11.14
CA SER A 588 -10.83 2.79 -10.08
C SER A 588 -9.77 3.10 -9.02
N PHE A 589 -10.05 2.72 -7.77
CA PHE A 589 -9.07 2.74 -6.67
C PHE A 589 -9.00 1.32 -6.07
N TYR A 590 -7.80 0.89 -5.65
CA TYR A 590 -7.56 -0.39 -4.98
C TYR A 590 -6.65 -0.22 -3.76
N GLY A 591 -6.93 -0.97 -2.70
CA GLY A 591 -6.29 -0.92 -1.38
C GLY A 591 -7.31 -0.96 -0.24
N ASN A 592 -6.89 -0.72 1.00
CA ASN A 592 -7.79 -0.69 2.16
C ASN A 592 -8.24 0.75 2.47
N PHE A 593 -9.53 1.04 2.27
CA PHE A 593 -10.20 2.32 2.54
C PHE A 593 -11.70 2.21 2.30
N PHE A 594 -12.45 3.25 2.68
CA PHE A 594 -13.85 3.42 2.28
C PHE A 594 -13.99 4.46 1.16
N ASN A 595 -14.79 4.19 0.14
CA ASN A 595 -15.08 5.17 -0.92
C ASN A 595 -16.31 6.01 -0.53
N ARG A 596 -16.10 7.27 -0.13
CA ARG A 596 -17.21 8.23 0.16
C ARG A 596 -17.86 8.77 -1.11
N SER A 597 -17.09 8.87 -2.19
CA SER A 597 -17.55 9.19 -3.55
C SER A 597 -16.76 8.35 -4.55
N SER A 598 -17.07 8.50 -5.84
CA SER A 598 -16.28 7.93 -6.94
C SER A 598 -14.87 8.51 -7.07
N ASP A 599 -14.49 9.51 -6.27
CA ASP A 599 -13.22 10.22 -6.36
C ASP A 599 -12.62 10.65 -4.99
N LEU A 600 -13.12 10.09 -3.89
CA LEU A 600 -12.67 10.41 -2.52
C LEU A 600 -12.59 9.14 -1.66
N CYS A 601 -11.36 8.69 -1.41
CA CYS A 601 -11.08 7.59 -0.50
C CYS A 601 -10.95 8.14 0.93
N SER A 602 -11.54 7.44 1.90
CA SER A 602 -11.65 7.81 3.30
C SER A 602 -10.88 6.83 4.18
N PHE A 603 -10.12 7.37 5.11
CA PHE A 603 -9.17 6.68 5.96
C PHE A 603 -9.41 7.12 7.42
N PRO A 604 -10.25 6.42 8.18
CA PRO A 604 -10.42 6.66 9.62
C PRO A 604 -9.07 6.78 10.34
N TYR A 605 -8.17 5.84 10.02
CA TYR A 605 -6.76 5.82 10.38
C TYR A 605 -5.96 5.62 9.08
N PHE A 606 -4.97 6.46 8.80
CA PHE A 606 -4.13 6.36 7.61
C PHE A 606 -2.80 5.67 7.98
N PRO A 607 -2.58 4.40 7.60
CA PRO A 607 -1.39 3.62 7.97
C PRO A 607 -0.15 4.01 7.16
N ARG A 608 1.03 3.68 7.69
CA ARG A 608 2.34 3.88 7.03
C ARG A 608 2.81 2.65 6.26
N ASP A 609 2.31 1.46 6.58
CA ASP A 609 2.76 0.18 6.02
C ASP A 609 2.08 -0.25 4.71
N GLN A 610 1.29 0.62 4.07
CA GLN A 610 0.46 0.30 2.91
C GLN A 610 0.68 1.22 1.69
N SER A 611 0.29 0.74 0.52
CA SER A 611 0.19 1.52 -0.72
C SER A 611 -1.12 1.26 -1.47
N TYR A 612 -1.46 2.17 -2.38
CA TYR A 612 -2.75 2.22 -3.07
C TYR A 612 -2.54 2.30 -4.58
N VAL A 613 -3.42 1.67 -5.35
CA VAL A 613 -3.35 1.68 -6.83
C VAL A 613 -4.55 2.44 -7.39
N ILE A 614 -4.30 3.43 -8.24
CA ILE A 614 -5.35 4.27 -8.84
C ILE A 614 -5.28 4.10 -10.36
N GLU A 615 -6.35 3.53 -10.93
CA GLU A 615 -6.50 3.33 -12.36
C GLU A 615 -6.98 4.63 -13.03
N LEU A 616 -6.38 4.96 -14.16
CA LEU A 616 -6.55 6.21 -14.88
C LEU A 616 -6.96 5.93 -16.33
N ASN A 617 -7.77 6.82 -16.90
CA ASN A 617 -8.18 6.75 -18.30
C ASN A 617 -8.01 8.11 -18.98
N VAL A 618 -7.53 8.06 -20.22
CA VAL A 618 -7.60 9.19 -21.17
C VAL A 618 -8.97 9.14 -21.83
N GLU A 619 -9.67 10.26 -21.88
CA GLU A 619 -10.97 10.40 -22.56
C GLU A 619 -10.88 11.37 -23.73
N ASP A 620 -10.59 12.64 -23.44
CA ASP A 620 -10.38 13.70 -24.43
C ASP A 620 -8.96 13.64 -25.03
N THR A 621 -8.76 14.35 -26.15
CA THR A 621 -7.44 14.57 -26.74
C THR A 621 -6.62 15.53 -25.87
N ILE A 622 -5.50 15.05 -25.34
CA ILE A 622 -4.58 15.82 -24.51
C ILE A 622 -3.67 16.65 -25.44
N THR A 623 -3.83 17.98 -25.40
CA THR A 623 -3.07 18.94 -26.23
C THR A 623 -1.87 19.57 -25.51
N LYS A 624 -1.53 19.09 -24.31
CA LYS A 624 -0.45 19.61 -23.46
C LYS A 624 0.81 18.75 -23.59
N PRO A 625 2.02 19.33 -23.40
CA PRO A 625 3.28 18.57 -23.45
C PRO A 625 3.39 17.51 -22.34
N PHE A 626 2.73 17.73 -21.20
CA PHE A 626 2.67 16.78 -20.09
C PHE A 626 1.30 16.72 -19.41
N VAL A 627 1.00 15.57 -18.80
CA VAL A 627 -0.07 15.38 -17.83
C VAL A 627 0.50 15.59 -16.44
N LEU A 628 -0.22 16.33 -15.61
CA LEU A 628 -0.01 16.38 -14.17
C LEU A 628 -0.95 15.37 -13.51
N ILE A 629 -0.44 14.63 -12.53
CA ILE A 629 -1.18 13.76 -11.62
C ILE A 629 -0.84 14.23 -10.21
N GLN A 630 -1.81 14.86 -9.55
CA GLN A 630 -1.65 15.39 -8.20
C GLN A 630 -2.53 14.62 -7.22
N THR A 631 -1.90 13.82 -6.36
CA THR A 631 -2.54 13.15 -5.25
C THR A 631 -2.43 14.03 -4.01
N ALA A 632 -3.55 14.29 -3.34
CA ALA A 632 -3.58 15.04 -2.10
C ALA A 632 -4.22 14.22 -0.98
N VAL A 633 -3.54 14.12 0.16
CA VAL A 633 -4.04 13.51 1.41
C VAL A 633 -4.22 14.62 2.45
N LEU A 634 -5.47 14.90 2.84
CA LEU A 634 -5.78 15.76 3.99
C LEU A 634 -5.94 14.86 5.21
N TYR A 635 -5.18 15.09 6.28
CA TYR A 635 -5.15 14.24 7.48
C TYR A 635 -4.82 15.05 8.74
N SER A 636 -5.11 14.49 9.91
CA SER A 636 -4.63 14.99 11.21
C SER A 636 -3.45 14.12 11.63
N THR A 637 -2.32 14.68 12.04
CA THR A 637 -1.23 13.88 12.64
C THR A 637 -1.71 13.29 13.98
N CYS A 638 -1.10 12.17 14.39
CA CYS A 638 -1.31 11.63 15.74
C CYS A 638 -1.01 12.65 16.88
N PHE A 639 -0.20 13.68 16.61
CA PHE A 639 0.12 14.79 17.51
C PHE A 639 -0.80 16.01 17.39
N GLY A 640 -1.93 15.90 16.68
CA GLY A 640 -2.99 16.92 16.67
C GLY A 640 -2.84 18.05 15.65
N GLU A 641 -1.96 17.95 14.65
CA GLU A 641 -1.79 18.95 13.59
C GLU A 641 -2.56 18.56 12.32
N ARG A 642 -3.37 19.45 11.73
CA ARG A 642 -4.05 19.15 10.45
C ARG A 642 -3.10 19.48 9.29
N ARG A 643 -2.71 18.47 8.51
CA ARG A 643 -1.79 18.58 7.37
C ARG A 643 -2.44 18.18 6.04
N ILE A 644 -1.86 18.67 4.95
CA ILE A 644 -2.19 18.24 3.59
C ILE A 644 -0.90 17.83 2.88
N ARG A 645 -0.70 16.52 2.67
CA ARG A 645 0.38 16.00 1.84
C ARG A 645 -0.02 16.08 0.38
N VAL A 646 0.81 16.71 -0.45
CA VAL A 646 0.57 16.88 -1.90
C VAL A 646 1.73 16.25 -2.68
N LEU A 647 1.38 15.27 -3.52
CA LEU A 647 2.28 14.54 -4.42
C LEU A 647 1.93 14.90 -5.86
N THR A 648 2.77 15.69 -6.53
CA THR A 648 2.59 16.12 -7.92
C THR A 648 3.59 15.43 -8.84
N THR A 649 3.14 14.47 -9.64
CA THR A 649 3.94 13.91 -10.75
C THR A 649 3.58 14.60 -12.05
N ALA A 650 4.58 14.99 -12.84
CA ALA A 650 4.44 15.39 -14.23
C ALA A 650 5.02 14.31 -15.16
N ILE A 651 4.28 13.95 -16.22
CA ILE A 651 4.61 12.87 -17.15
C ILE A 651 4.38 13.37 -18.59
N PRO A 652 5.36 13.25 -19.51
CA PRO A 652 5.24 13.73 -20.88
C PRO A 652 4.12 13.01 -21.66
N VAL A 653 3.57 13.70 -22.66
CA VAL A 653 2.53 13.20 -23.57
C VAL A 653 3.15 12.85 -24.92
N THR A 654 2.73 11.73 -25.50
CA THR A 654 3.18 11.27 -26.82
C THR A 654 2.02 10.87 -27.73
N GLN A 655 2.24 10.95 -29.03
CA GLN A 655 1.35 10.45 -30.09
C GLN A 655 1.86 9.14 -30.72
N SER A 656 3.08 8.72 -30.37
CA SER A 656 3.76 7.54 -30.90
C SER A 656 3.52 6.33 -30.00
N LEU A 657 3.12 5.21 -30.61
CA LEU A 657 2.97 3.94 -29.91
C LEU A 657 4.31 3.37 -29.43
N SER A 658 5.42 3.73 -30.09
CA SER A 658 6.77 3.30 -29.71
C SER A 658 7.16 3.86 -28.35
N ASP A 659 6.98 5.16 -28.15
CA ASP A 659 7.41 5.86 -26.93
C ASP A 659 6.59 5.41 -25.71
N VAL A 660 5.28 5.14 -25.90
CA VAL A 660 4.41 4.58 -24.85
C VAL A 660 4.93 3.22 -24.37
N TYR A 661 5.48 2.39 -25.28
CA TYR A 661 6.10 1.13 -24.91
C TYR A 661 7.49 1.31 -24.31
N ALA A 662 8.34 2.17 -24.87
CA ALA A 662 9.69 2.44 -24.36
C ALA A 662 9.67 3.03 -22.94
N ALA A 663 8.66 3.84 -22.61
CA ALA A 663 8.49 4.47 -21.30
C ALA A 663 7.57 3.69 -20.34
N ALA A 664 7.13 2.47 -20.70
CA ALA A 664 6.29 1.63 -19.84
C ALA A 664 7.10 1.04 -18.67
N ASP A 665 6.51 0.99 -17.47
CA ASP A 665 7.18 0.45 -16.28
C ASP A 665 6.66 -0.96 -15.91
N GLN A 666 7.48 -1.98 -16.15
CA GLN A 666 7.14 -3.37 -15.82
C GLN A 666 6.89 -3.65 -14.33
N ARG A 667 7.57 -2.94 -13.42
CA ARG A 667 7.38 -3.12 -11.97
C ARG A 667 6.01 -2.56 -11.55
N SER A 668 5.60 -1.43 -12.13
CA SER A 668 4.31 -0.78 -11.87
C SER A 668 3.16 -1.52 -12.55
N ILE A 669 3.35 -1.98 -13.79
CA ILE A 669 2.36 -2.80 -14.51
C ILE A 669 2.12 -4.11 -13.76
N ALA A 670 3.18 -4.82 -13.34
CA ALA A 670 3.05 -6.03 -12.53
C ALA A 670 2.29 -5.75 -11.21
N HIS A 671 2.67 -4.70 -10.47
CA HIS A 671 1.99 -4.32 -9.23
C HIS A 671 0.48 -4.07 -9.44
N TYR A 672 0.11 -3.25 -10.43
CA TYR A 672 -1.29 -3.01 -10.79
C TYR A 672 -2.05 -4.30 -11.14
N LEU A 673 -1.44 -5.20 -11.94
CA LEU A 673 -2.07 -6.49 -12.32
C LEU A 673 -2.26 -7.40 -11.11
N ILE A 674 -1.29 -7.45 -10.19
CA ILE A 674 -1.32 -8.27 -8.99
C ILE A 674 -2.41 -7.78 -8.02
N VAL A 675 -2.42 -6.48 -7.68
CA VAL A 675 -3.43 -5.87 -6.80
C VAL A 675 -4.84 -6.05 -7.37
N ARG A 676 -5.02 -5.78 -8.66
CA ARG A 676 -6.32 -5.91 -9.34
C ARG A 676 -6.80 -7.37 -9.41
N ALA A 677 -5.89 -8.33 -9.56
CA ALA A 677 -6.22 -9.76 -9.50
C ALA A 677 -6.59 -10.19 -8.07
N ALA A 678 -5.85 -9.73 -7.05
CA ALA A 678 -6.14 -10.05 -5.66
C ALA A 678 -7.49 -9.47 -5.19
N ASP A 679 -7.77 -8.22 -5.54
CA ASP A 679 -9.07 -7.57 -5.30
C ASP A 679 -10.23 -8.35 -5.94
N ARG A 680 -10.05 -8.80 -7.19
CA ARG A 680 -11.01 -9.64 -7.93
C ARG A 680 -11.17 -11.04 -7.32
N ALA A 681 -10.11 -11.64 -6.78
CA ALA A 681 -10.18 -12.93 -6.10
C ALA A 681 -11.02 -12.87 -4.82
N LEU A 682 -10.93 -11.77 -4.06
CA LEU A 682 -11.69 -11.54 -2.83
C LEU A 682 -13.15 -11.05 -3.06
N THR A 683 -13.54 -10.76 -4.31
CA THR A 683 -14.87 -10.19 -4.65
C THR A 683 -15.62 -10.95 -5.74
N SER A 684 -14.94 -11.85 -6.44
CA SER A 684 -15.43 -12.57 -7.62
C SER A 684 -14.77 -13.96 -7.65
N LYS A 685 -14.51 -14.52 -8.85
CA LYS A 685 -13.89 -15.85 -8.97
C LYS A 685 -12.37 -15.77 -8.94
N LEU A 686 -11.75 -16.78 -8.30
CA LEU A 686 -10.30 -16.91 -8.25
C LEU A 686 -9.67 -17.31 -9.61
N ASP A 687 -10.38 -18.07 -10.44
CA ASP A 687 -9.94 -18.38 -11.82
C ASP A 687 -9.94 -17.14 -12.72
N ASP A 688 -11.04 -16.38 -12.72
CA ASP A 688 -11.17 -15.08 -13.38
C ASP A 688 -10.03 -14.09 -13.03
N ALA A 689 -9.49 -14.16 -11.81
CA ALA A 689 -8.36 -13.36 -11.38
C ALA A 689 -7.05 -13.81 -12.06
N ARG A 690 -6.73 -15.11 -12.00
CA ARG A 690 -5.57 -15.73 -12.70
C ARG A 690 -5.57 -15.39 -14.19
N ASP A 691 -6.69 -15.67 -14.84
CA ASP A 691 -6.83 -15.49 -16.29
C ASP A 691 -6.69 -14.03 -16.70
N SER A 692 -7.12 -13.08 -15.86
CA SER A 692 -6.99 -11.65 -16.17
C SER A 692 -5.54 -11.16 -16.28
N ILE A 693 -4.60 -11.73 -15.52
CA ILE A 693 -3.17 -11.41 -15.63
C ILE A 693 -2.63 -11.95 -16.97
N ILE A 694 -2.88 -13.23 -17.25
CA ILE A 694 -2.36 -13.93 -18.43
C ILE A 694 -2.94 -13.34 -19.72
N SER A 695 -4.25 -13.10 -19.78
CA SER A 695 -4.90 -12.42 -20.90
C SER A 695 -4.32 -11.02 -21.13
N LYS A 696 -4.04 -10.26 -20.06
CA LYS A 696 -3.51 -8.90 -20.21
C LYS A 696 -2.06 -8.87 -20.70
N LEU A 697 -1.24 -9.83 -20.28
CA LEU A 697 0.09 -10.02 -20.85
C LEU A 697 0.02 -10.35 -22.34
N ILE A 698 -0.88 -11.25 -22.74
CA ILE A 698 -1.08 -11.62 -24.15
C ILE A 698 -1.46 -10.39 -25.00
N GLU A 699 -2.43 -9.57 -24.56
CA GLU A 699 -2.81 -8.35 -25.29
C GLU A 699 -1.61 -7.39 -25.52
N ILE A 700 -0.70 -7.28 -24.56
CA ILE A 700 0.48 -6.40 -24.63
C ILE A 700 1.51 -6.95 -25.65
N VAL A 701 1.81 -8.25 -25.58
CA VAL A 701 2.80 -8.85 -26.50
C VAL A 701 2.25 -9.00 -27.92
N GLU A 702 0.95 -9.24 -28.10
CA GLU A 702 0.28 -9.18 -29.41
C GLU A 702 0.43 -7.81 -30.09
N VAL A 703 0.17 -6.72 -29.34
CA VAL A 703 0.33 -5.35 -29.84
C VAL A 703 1.78 -5.06 -30.18
N TYR A 704 2.73 -5.48 -29.34
CA TYR A 704 4.16 -5.33 -29.62
C TYR A 704 4.56 -6.05 -30.92
N LYS A 705 4.27 -7.35 -31.03
CA LYS A 705 4.52 -8.17 -32.22
C LYS A 705 3.89 -7.59 -33.49
N LYS A 706 2.69 -7.02 -33.40
CA LYS A 706 1.91 -6.54 -34.56
C LYS A 706 2.28 -5.13 -35.02
N HIS A 707 2.84 -4.30 -34.14
CA HIS A 707 2.99 -2.86 -34.41
C HIS A 707 4.37 -2.26 -34.09
N LEU A 708 5.24 -2.97 -33.37
CA LEU A 708 6.51 -2.45 -32.87
C LEU A 708 7.72 -3.36 -33.12
N ALA A 709 7.53 -4.69 -33.13
CA ALA A 709 8.53 -5.60 -33.68
C ALA A 709 8.76 -5.31 -35.17
N GLY A 710 10.02 -5.27 -35.60
CA GLY A 710 10.39 -4.97 -36.99
C GLY A 710 9.82 -5.98 -37.98
N GLN A 711 9.67 -5.57 -39.25
CA GLN A 711 9.03 -6.38 -40.31
C GLN A 711 9.92 -7.54 -40.82
N ASN A 712 10.34 -8.44 -39.92
CA ASN A 712 11.00 -9.68 -40.29
C ASN A 712 9.94 -10.70 -40.75
N THR A 713 9.73 -10.78 -42.06
CA THR A 713 8.69 -11.58 -42.74
C THR A 713 8.94 -13.10 -42.74
N GLY A 714 9.62 -13.64 -41.72
CA GLY A 714 9.93 -15.05 -41.55
C GLY A 714 8.87 -15.84 -40.79
N ALA A 715 8.61 -17.08 -41.20
CA ALA A 715 7.50 -17.92 -40.72
C ALA A 715 7.58 -18.42 -39.26
N ALA A 716 8.53 -17.93 -38.45
CA ALA A 716 8.74 -18.38 -37.08
C ALA A 716 9.33 -17.30 -36.15
N LEU A 717 8.77 -16.08 -36.16
CA LEU A 717 9.23 -14.98 -35.29
C LEU A 717 9.50 -15.44 -33.84
N PRO A 718 10.64 -15.04 -33.24
CA PRO A 718 10.90 -15.27 -31.82
C PRO A 718 9.91 -14.50 -30.92
N LEU A 719 9.81 -14.89 -29.65
CA LEU A 719 8.98 -14.15 -28.71
C LEU A 719 9.73 -12.90 -28.25
N GLN A 720 9.34 -11.74 -28.79
CA GLN A 720 10.01 -10.45 -28.55
C GLN A 720 9.12 -9.46 -27.79
N ILE A 721 9.75 -8.65 -26.95
CA ILE A 721 9.18 -7.49 -26.25
C ILE A 721 10.26 -6.41 -26.15
N CYS A 722 9.94 -5.20 -25.70
CA CYS A 722 10.94 -4.17 -25.43
C CYS A 722 11.70 -4.42 -24.11
N GLU A 723 12.97 -4.01 -24.07
CA GLU A 723 13.91 -4.22 -22.94
C GLU A 723 13.32 -3.83 -21.57
N ASN A 724 12.66 -2.67 -21.49
CA ASN A 724 12.03 -2.16 -20.28
C ASN A 724 10.82 -3.00 -19.78
N LEU A 725 10.36 -3.97 -20.58
CA LEU A 725 9.33 -4.95 -20.24
C LEU A 725 9.84 -6.42 -20.26
N LYS A 726 11.16 -6.66 -20.38
CA LYS A 726 11.74 -8.02 -20.55
C LYS A 726 11.38 -9.02 -19.44
N LEU A 727 11.09 -8.53 -18.23
CA LEU A 727 10.76 -9.33 -17.04
C LEU A 727 9.26 -9.32 -16.71
N LEU A 728 8.43 -8.53 -17.42
CA LEU A 728 6.98 -8.54 -17.21
C LEU A 728 6.36 -9.95 -17.39
N PRO A 729 6.77 -10.79 -18.35
CA PRO A 729 6.32 -12.19 -18.43
C PRO A 729 6.70 -13.03 -17.21
N LEU A 730 7.91 -12.83 -16.67
CA LEU A 730 8.38 -13.53 -15.47
C LEU A 730 7.57 -13.11 -14.24
N LEU A 731 7.31 -11.81 -14.06
CA LEU A 731 6.49 -11.28 -12.97
C LEU A 731 5.02 -11.75 -13.06
N CYS A 732 4.47 -11.90 -14.28
CA CYS A 732 3.14 -12.48 -14.50
C CYS A 732 3.09 -13.99 -14.17
N LEU A 733 4.15 -14.75 -14.48
CA LEU A 733 4.27 -16.15 -14.05
C LEU A 733 4.41 -16.27 -12.53
N ALA A 734 5.23 -15.41 -11.93
CA ALA A 734 5.42 -15.32 -10.48
C ALA A 734 4.09 -15.04 -9.76
N ALA A 735 3.34 -14.04 -10.22
CA ALA A 735 1.99 -13.74 -9.71
C ALA A 735 1.04 -14.96 -9.84
N SER A 736 1.10 -15.67 -10.96
CA SER A 736 0.29 -16.88 -11.20
C SER A 736 0.70 -18.08 -10.33
N LYS A 737 1.96 -18.13 -9.86
CA LYS A 737 2.51 -19.14 -8.94
C LYS A 737 2.49 -18.73 -7.47
N HIS A 738 2.21 -17.47 -7.15
CA HIS A 738 2.17 -16.96 -5.78
C HIS A 738 1.02 -17.58 -4.96
N LEU A 739 1.23 -17.76 -3.65
CA LEU A 739 0.33 -18.43 -2.70
C LEU A 739 -1.13 -17.97 -2.78
N GLY A 740 -1.35 -16.65 -2.86
CA GLY A 740 -2.69 -16.03 -2.94
C GLY A 740 -3.48 -16.39 -4.22
N LEU A 741 -2.79 -16.64 -5.33
CA LEU A 741 -3.42 -16.83 -6.65
C LEU A 741 -3.25 -18.25 -7.21
N ARG A 742 -2.21 -19.03 -6.85
CA ARG A 742 -1.91 -20.32 -7.47
C ARG A 742 -3.05 -21.35 -7.29
N ARG A 743 -3.29 -22.18 -8.32
CA ARG A 743 -4.24 -23.30 -8.24
C ARG A 743 -3.57 -24.47 -7.52
N SER A 744 -4.09 -24.86 -6.37
CA SER A 744 -3.61 -25.98 -5.57
C SER A 744 -4.68 -26.41 -4.57
N SER A 745 -4.79 -27.72 -4.33
CA SER A 745 -5.62 -28.31 -3.28
C SER A 745 -4.94 -28.36 -1.90
N GLN A 746 -3.68 -27.91 -1.80
CA GLN A 746 -2.87 -27.97 -0.57
C GLN A 746 -2.82 -26.63 0.20
N ILE A 747 -3.58 -25.63 -0.24
CA ILE A 747 -3.60 -24.29 0.39
C ILE A 747 -4.94 -24.10 1.10
N VAL A 748 -4.92 -24.15 2.43
CA VAL A 748 -6.08 -23.84 3.28
C VAL A 748 -6.59 -22.42 3.02
N SER A 749 -7.90 -22.20 3.13
CA SER A 749 -8.52 -20.94 2.69
C SER A 749 -8.00 -19.72 3.47
N ASP A 750 -7.82 -19.83 4.79
CA ASP A 750 -7.31 -18.76 5.65
C ASP A 750 -5.95 -18.22 5.19
N LEU A 751 -5.01 -19.12 4.88
CA LEU A 751 -3.68 -18.76 4.40
C LEU A 751 -3.73 -18.07 3.03
N ARG A 752 -4.65 -18.49 2.15
CA ARG A 752 -4.86 -17.81 0.87
C ARG A 752 -5.51 -16.44 1.05
N ALA A 753 -6.52 -16.34 1.92
CA ALA A 753 -7.21 -15.09 2.22
C ALA A 753 -6.24 -14.05 2.79
N PHE A 754 -5.41 -14.42 3.76
CA PHE A 754 -4.32 -13.56 4.27
C PHE A 754 -3.36 -13.12 3.15
N ALA A 755 -2.87 -14.06 2.34
CA ALA A 755 -1.97 -13.75 1.23
C ALA A 755 -2.60 -12.78 0.21
N LEU A 756 -3.90 -12.91 -0.06
CA LEU A 756 -4.65 -11.98 -0.92
C LEU A 756 -4.78 -10.58 -0.29
N CYS A 757 -5.06 -10.48 1.02
CA CYS A 757 -5.09 -9.20 1.73
C CYS A 757 -3.73 -8.47 1.69
N PHE A 758 -2.62 -9.20 1.81
CA PHE A 758 -1.27 -8.66 1.66
C PHE A 758 -0.99 -8.20 0.22
N LEU A 759 -1.41 -8.99 -0.79
CA LEU A 759 -1.29 -8.60 -2.21
C LEU A 759 -2.11 -7.35 -2.58
N THR A 760 -3.13 -6.97 -1.79
CA THR A 760 -3.92 -5.75 -2.04
C THR A 760 -3.35 -4.48 -1.40
N THR A 761 -2.37 -4.56 -0.49
CA THR A 761 -1.88 -3.41 0.29
C THR A 761 -0.37 -3.21 0.28
N LEU A 762 0.45 -4.25 0.04
CA LEU A 762 1.90 -4.15 0.16
C LEU A 762 2.50 -3.03 -0.74
N PRO A 763 3.42 -2.20 -0.22
CA PRO A 763 4.24 -1.29 -1.01
C PRO A 763 4.96 -1.98 -2.18
N GLN A 764 5.09 -1.27 -3.31
CA GLN A 764 5.60 -1.82 -4.58
C GLN A 764 6.90 -2.66 -4.46
N PRO A 765 7.97 -2.24 -3.73
CA PRO A 765 9.19 -3.04 -3.60
C PRO A 765 8.93 -4.35 -2.85
N LEU A 766 8.10 -4.29 -1.80
CA LEU A 766 7.78 -5.39 -0.91
C LEU A 766 6.84 -6.40 -1.58
N LEU A 767 5.85 -5.92 -2.33
CA LEU A 767 4.94 -6.77 -3.13
C LEU A 767 5.70 -7.53 -4.22
N LEU A 768 6.64 -6.87 -4.91
CA LEU A 768 7.46 -7.54 -5.94
C LEU A 768 8.38 -8.59 -5.32
N ARG A 769 8.96 -8.33 -4.14
CA ARG A 769 9.78 -9.30 -3.39
C ARG A 769 8.96 -10.46 -2.80
N TYR A 770 7.70 -10.21 -2.43
CA TYR A 770 6.77 -11.25 -1.96
C TYR A 770 6.33 -12.18 -3.10
N VAL A 771 6.14 -11.64 -4.31
CA VAL A 771 5.72 -12.38 -5.49
C VAL A 771 6.89 -13.05 -6.25
N TYR A 772 8.04 -12.39 -6.36
CA TYR A 772 9.31 -12.95 -6.86
C TYR A 772 10.40 -12.74 -5.78
N PRO A 773 10.61 -13.73 -4.90
CA PRO A 773 11.62 -13.68 -3.84
C PRO A 773 13.05 -13.47 -4.35
N THR A 774 13.92 -12.88 -3.53
CA THR A 774 15.35 -12.77 -3.85
C THR A 774 16.08 -14.01 -3.37
N PHE A 775 16.95 -14.59 -4.21
CA PHE A 775 17.68 -15.83 -3.92
C PHE A 775 19.19 -15.60 -3.98
N TYR A 776 19.92 -16.15 -3.02
CA TYR A 776 21.36 -15.95 -2.85
C TYR A 776 22.06 -17.27 -2.56
N ALA A 777 23.23 -17.49 -3.16
CA ALA A 777 24.20 -18.46 -2.65
C ALA A 777 25.05 -17.81 -1.55
N LEU A 778 25.12 -18.44 -0.38
CA LEU A 778 25.90 -17.95 0.78
C LEU A 778 27.23 -18.70 0.94
N HIS A 779 27.32 -19.94 0.43
CA HIS A 779 28.55 -20.75 0.43
C HIS A 779 29.62 -20.25 -0.56
N SER A 780 29.20 -19.50 -1.59
CA SER A 780 30.04 -19.03 -2.71
C SER A 780 29.91 -17.51 -2.95
N MET A 781 29.39 -16.76 -1.96
CA MET A 781 29.28 -15.30 -2.06
C MET A 781 30.66 -14.62 -2.09
N ALA A 782 30.78 -13.55 -2.87
CA ALA A 782 32.01 -12.77 -3.00
C ALA A 782 32.55 -12.27 -1.63
N PRO A 783 33.87 -12.11 -1.43
CA PRO A 783 34.46 -11.81 -0.12
C PRO A 783 33.87 -10.61 0.63
N GLU A 784 33.43 -9.60 -0.10
CA GLU A 784 32.81 -8.37 0.39
C GLU A 784 31.32 -8.50 0.76
N ALA A 785 30.62 -9.55 0.29
CA ALA A 785 29.21 -9.74 0.64
C ALA A 785 29.05 -10.00 2.15
N GLY A 786 28.14 -9.29 2.80
CA GLY A 786 27.98 -9.31 4.27
C GLY A 786 29.00 -8.48 5.04
N THR A 787 29.91 -7.76 4.39
CA THR A 787 30.72 -6.69 5.03
C THR A 787 30.09 -5.31 4.78
N VAL A 788 30.57 -4.28 5.46
CA VAL A 788 30.05 -2.91 5.35
C VAL A 788 30.81 -2.14 4.27
N GLY A 789 30.11 -1.75 3.20
CA GLY A 789 30.57 -0.80 2.20
C GLY A 789 29.94 0.59 2.38
N GLU A 790 30.15 1.47 1.40
CA GLU A 790 29.69 2.88 1.43
C GLU A 790 28.19 3.03 1.71
N ASN A 791 27.36 2.13 1.19
CA ASN A 791 25.90 2.13 1.33
C ASN A 791 25.41 1.13 2.41
N GLY A 792 26.26 0.86 3.41
CA GLY A 792 26.06 -0.14 4.46
C GLY A 792 26.40 -1.56 4.00
N VAL A 793 25.79 -2.56 4.64
CA VAL A 793 26.07 -3.98 4.33
C VAL A 793 25.83 -4.31 2.86
N ILE A 794 26.85 -4.87 2.21
CA ILE A 794 26.82 -5.36 0.82
C ILE A 794 26.06 -6.69 0.77
N LEU A 795 25.15 -6.84 -0.18
CA LEU A 795 24.40 -8.09 -0.38
C LEU A 795 25.07 -8.96 -1.46
N PRO A 796 24.96 -10.30 -1.41
CA PRO A 796 25.38 -11.16 -2.51
C PRO A 796 24.58 -10.87 -3.78
N THR A 797 25.14 -11.20 -4.95
CA THR A 797 24.43 -11.12 -6.24
C THR A 797 23.19 -12.03 -6.24
N PRO A 798 22.00 -11.52 -6.62
CA PRO A 798 20.80 -12.35 -6.76
C PRO A 798 20.96 -13.43 -7.85
N LEU A 799 20.37 -14.60 -7.59
CA LEU A 799 20.27 -15.73 -8.52
C LEU A 799 18.83 -15.89 -9.05
N ASN A 800 18.70 -16.49 -10.24
CA ASN A 800 17.42 -16.96 -10.78
C ASN A 800 16.74 -17.97 -9.84
N LEU A 801 15.41 -17.89 -9.73
CA LEU A 801 14.59 -18.79 -8.91
C LEU A 801 14.39 -20.16 -9.57
N THR A 802 15.48 -20.93 -9.72
CA THR A 802 15.50 -22.28 -10.28
C THR A 802 16.34 -23.23 -9.44
N SER A 803 15.96 -24.51 -9.40
CA SER A 803 16.76 -25.58 -8.78
C SER A 803 18.02 -25.95 -9.58
N ALA A 804 18.14 -25.48 -10.83
CA ALA A 804 19.30 -25.74 -11.68
C ALA A 804 20.62 -25.14 -11.13
N VAL A 805 20.56 -24.17 -10.22
CA VAL A 805 21.73 -23.56 -9.55
C VAL A 805 21.96 -24.10 -8.13
N ILE A 806 21.26 -25.17 -7.72
CA ILE A 806 21.36 -25.75 -6.37
C ILE A 806 22.33 -26.94 -6.36
N GLU A 807 23.51 -26.71 -5.82
CA GLU A 807 24.57 -27.69 -5.59
C GLU A 807 24.28 -28.51 -4.32
N SER A 808 24.58 -29.80 -4.33
CA SER A 808 24.15 -30.70 -3.25
C SER A 808 24.88 -30.50 -1.91
N TYR A 809 25.97 -29.73 -1.91
CA TYR A 809 26.73 -29.29 -0.73
C TYR A 809 26.49 -27.83 -0.33
N GLY A 810 25.75 -27.05 -1.13
CA GLY A 810 25.70 -25.59 -0.99
C GLY A 810 24.78 -25.08 0.13
N LEU A 811 25.06 -23.87 0.60
CA LEU A 811 24.21 -23.07 1.50
C LEU A 811 23.58 -21.89 0.73
N TYR A 812 22.26 -21.72 0.83
CA TYR A 812 21.49 -20.74 0.06
C TYR A 812 20.43 -20.05 0.93
N LEU A 813 20.03 -18.83 0.53
CA LEU A 813 18.97 -18.05 1.19
C LEU A 813 17.94 -17.55 0.17
N ILE A 814 16.66 -17.91 0.35
CA ILE A 814 15.52 -17.23 -0.28
C ILE A 814 14.94 -16.23 0.73
N ASP A 815 14.57 -15.03 0.28
CA ASP A 815 13.84 -14.03 1.08
C ASP A 815 12.66 -13.43 0.28
N SER A 816 11.45 -13.60 0.81
CA SER A 816 10.18 -13.14 0.25
C SER A 816 9.57 -11.95 0.99
N HIS A 817 10.36 -11.19 1.75
CA HIS A 817 9.96 -10.19 2.75
C HIS A 817 9.16 -10.74 3.95
N VAL A 818 8.21 -11.65 3.73
CA VAL A 818 7.37 -12.25 4.79
C VAL A 818 8.03 -13.48 5.40
N GLN A 819 8.86 -14.19 4.64
CA GLN A 819 9.53 -15.43 5.02
C GLN A 819 10.96 -15.47 4.47
N GLN A 820 11.87 -16.10 5.20
CA GLN A 820 13.25 -16.38 4.82
C GLN A 820 13.48 -17.90 4.87
N PHE A 821 14.08 -18.50 3.85
CA PHE A 821 14.44 -19.93 3.83
C PHE A 821 15.93 -20.09 3.64
N LEU A 822 16.61 -20.60 4.66
CA LEU A 822 18.02 -20.96 4.63
C LEU A 822 18.12 -22.44 4.27
N PHE A 823 18.48 -22.75 3.03
CA PHE A 823 18.62 -24.13 2.54
C PHE A 823 20.08 -24.59 2.62
N ILE A 824 20.32 -25.72 3.28
CA ILE A 824 21.62 -26.40 3.31
C ILE A 824 21.54 -27.77 2.62
N GLY A 825 22.46 -27.99 1.68
CA GLY A 825 22.58 -29.23 0.92
C GLY A 825 22.86 -30.47 1.78
N LYS A 826 22.41 -31.63 1.32
CA LYS A 826 22.58 -32.92 2.00
C LYS A 826 24.04 -33.38 2.11
N ASP A 827 24.89 -32.92 1.20
CA ASP A 827 26.31 -33.28 1.10
C ASP A 827 27.22 -32.13 1.62
N ALA A 828 26.67 -31.21 2.42
CA ALA A 828 27.40 -30.04 2.91
C ALA A 828 28.61 -30.44 3.77
N VAL A 829 29.77 -29.86 3.44
CA VAL A 829 31.05 -30.14 4.10
C VAL A 829 30.99 -29.71 5.58
N PRO A 830 31.47 -30.51 6.55
CA PRO A 830 31.40 -30.18 7.98
C PRO A 830 31.96 -28.79 8.34
N GLN A 831 33.01 -28.33 7.66
CA GLN A 831 33.56 -26.98 7.86
C GLN A 831 32.53 -25.89 7.56
N LEU A 832 31.72 -26.02 6.50
CA LEU A 832 30.65 -25.07 6.17
C LEU A 832 29.54 -25.08 7.24
N VAL A 833 29.26 -26.25 7.84
CA VAL A 833 28.30 -26.36 8.96
C VAL A 833 28.84 -25.66 10.20
N LEU A 834 30.11 -25.88 10.53
CA LEU A 834 30.79 -25.26 11.66
C LEU A 834 30.90 -23.73 11.51
N ASP A 835 31.31 -23.25 10.34
CA ASP A 835 31.48 -21.81 10.08
C ASP A 835 30.16 -21.05 9.95
N ALA A 836 29.10 -21.67 9.42
CA ALA A 836 27.79 -21.02 9.34
C ALA A 836 27.01 -21.10 10.67
N PHE A 837 27.07 -22.22 11.40
CA PHE A 837 26.16 -22.50 12.52
C PHE A 837 26.83 -22.82 13.87
N GLY A 838 28.14 -23.05 13.92
CA GLY A 838 28.85 -23.41 15.15
C GLY A 838 28.63 -24.85 15.63
N VAL A 839 28.14 -25.74 14.78
CA VAL A 839 27.90 -27.17 15.11
C VAL A 839 28.70 -28.09 14.20
N ASN A 840 29.05 -29.28 14.69
CA ASN A 840 30.04 -30.14 14.02
C ASN A 840 29.45 -30.99 12.89
N SER A 841 28.13 -31.20 12.88
CA SER A 841 27.44 -32.05 11.92
C SER A 841 26.07 -31.49 11.52
N LEU A 842 25.67 -31.81 10.29
CA LEU A 842 24.32 -31.50 9.78
C LEU A 842 23.21 -32.12 10.65
N ALA A 843 23.51 -33.21 11.38
CA ALA A 843 22.55 -33.92 12.23
C ALA A 843 22.08 -33.09 13.45
N GLU A 844 22.94 -32.22 13.99
CA GLU A 844 22.63 -31.33 15.12
C GLU A 844 21.59 -30.24 14.74
N LEU A 845 21.50 -29.89 13.44
CA LEU A 845 20.60 -28.86 12.93
C LEU A 845 19.17 -29.36 12.78
N LYS A 846 18.25 -28.80 13.59
CA LYS A 846 16.81 -29.07 13.51
C LYS A 846 16.17 -28.25 12.38
N PRO A 847 15.48 -28.88 11.41
CA PRO A 847 14.72 -28.15 10.39
C PRO A 847 13.45 -27.52 10.99
N GLY A 848 12.90 -26.50 10.31
CA GLY A 848 11.70 -25.78 10.74
C GLY A 848 11.97 -24.30 10.97
N ARG A 849 11.15 -23.62 11.81
CA ARG A 849 11.41 -22.24 12.24
C ARG A 849 12.75 -22.19 12.99
N PHE A 850 13.59 -21.22 12.67
CA PHE A 850 14.98 -21.20 13.10
C PHE A 850 15.46 -19.78 13.45
N THR A 851 16.08 -19.64 14.62
CA THR A 851 16.85 -18.45 14.98
C THR A 851 18.32 -18.67 14.62
N MET A 852 18.91 -17.75 13.86
CA MET A 852 20.32 -17.86 13.46
C MET A 852 21.23 -17.72 14.69
N PRO A 853 22.15 -18.66 14.96
CA PRO A 853 23.11 -18.51 16.06
C PRO A 853 24.08 -17.36 15.78
N VAL A 854 24.67 -16.81 16.84
CA VAL A 854 25.81 -15.90 16.77
C VAL A 854 27.05 -16.68 17.20
N THR A 855 28.09 -16.70 16.36
CA THR A 855 29.35 -17.41 16.62
C THR A 855 30.54 -16.52 16.27
N GLU A 856 31.75 -16.93 16.66
CA GLU A 856 32.99 -16.21 16.34
C GLU A 856 33.43 -16.37 14.87
N SER A 857 32.76 -17.22 14.07
CA SER A 857 33.16 -17.42 12.67
C SER A 857 32.80 -16.21 11.79
N PRO A 858 33.74 -15.70 10.96
CA PRO A 858 33.47 -14.63 10.01
C PRO A 858 32.32 -14.94 9.03
N LEU A 859 32.07 -16.22 8.71
CA LEU A 859 30.96 -16.59 7.84
C LEU A 859 29.61 -16.37 8.54
N ASN A 860 29.45 -16.86 9.77
CA ASN A 860 28.27 -16.62 10.60
C ASN A 860 27.98 -15.12 10.76
N ALA A 861 29.01 -14.31 11.06
CA ALA A 861 28.88 -12.86 11.19
C ALA A 861 28.37 -12.21 9.89
N ARG A 862 28.92 -12.59 8.72
CA ARG A 862 28.48 -12.10 7.41
C ARG A 862 27.05 -12.53 7.07
N ILE A 863 26.65 -13.77 7.39
CA ILE A 863 25.27 -14.26 7.20
C ILE A 863 24.29 -13.47 8.08
N ASN A 864 24.63 -13.24 9.36
CA ASN A 864 23.81 -12.43 10.27
C ASN A 864 23.69 -10.97 9.79
N ALA A 865 24.78 -10.37 9.29
CA ALA A 865 24.76 -9.02 8.70
C ALA A 865 23.86 -8.94 7.45
N ILE A 866 23.89 -9.95 6.58
CA ILE A 866 22.97 -10.06 5.43
C ILE A 866 21.53 -10.15 5.92
N LEU A 867 21.20 -11.08 6.82
CA LEU A 867 19.84 -11.24 7.36
C LEU A 867 19.30 -9.97 8.01
N ALA A 868 20.14 -9.21 8.72
CA ALA A 868 19.80 -7.90 9.28
C ALA A 868 19.54 -6.85 8.18
N LYS A 869 20.44 -6.71 7.20
CA LYS A 869 20.28 -5.78 6.07
C LYS A 869 19.02 -6.08 5.25
N LEU A 870 18.69 -7.35 5.03
CA LEU A 870 17.50 -7.78 4.30
C LEU A 870 16.18 -7.46 5.03
N ARG A 871 16.21 -7.33 6.37
CA ARG A 871 15.10 -6.86 7.20
C ARG A 871 14.98 -5.34 7.17
N SER A 872 16.10 -4.61 7.13
CA SER A 872 16.14 -3.14 7.13
C SER A 872 16.13 -2.49 5.73
N LEU A 873 15.69 -3.19 4.67
CA LEU A 873 15.64 -2.63 3.30
C LEU A 873 14.54 -1.60 3.09
N ASP A 874 13.47 -1.64 3.90
CA ASP A 874 12.34 -0.73 3.83
C ASP A 874 11.96 -0.34 5.27
N LYS A 875 12.01 0.96 5.59
CA LYS A 875 11.69 1.49 6.93
C LYS A 875 10.18 1.76 7.14
N GLY A 876 9.33 1.39 6.19
CA GLY A 876 7.89 1.57 6.23
C GLY A 876 7.13 0.23 6.22
N THR A 877 7.62 -0.77 6.95
CA THR A 877 6.96 -2.07 7.13
C THR A 877 7.11 -2.55 8.57
N THR A 878 6.04 -3.13 9.14
CA THR A 878 6.07 -3.76 10.47
C THR A 878 6.10 -5.29 10.36
N VAL A 879 6.76 -5.83 9.33
CA VAL A 879 6.83 -7.28 9.05
C VAL A 879 8.22 -7.80 9.37
N LEU A 880 8.30 -8.79 10.26
CA LEU A 880 9.54 -9.50 10.58
C LEU A 880 9.57 -10.84 9.83
N PRO A 881 10.38 -11.03 8.77
CA PRO A 881 10.44 -12.29 8.06
C PRO A 881 10.76 -13.48 8.97
N SER A 882 9.91 -14.50 8.96
CA SER A 882 10.17 -15.77 9.67
C SER A 882 11.27 -16.54 8.95
N LEU A 883 12.38 -16.81 9.63
CA LEU A 883 13.47 -17.64 9.12
C LEU A 883 13.14 -19.13 9.33
N TYR A 884 13.32 -19.92 8.27
CA TYR A 884 13.17 -21.37 8.24
C TYR A 884 14.49 -22.02 7.80
N LEU A 885 14.99 -22.99 8.58
CA LEU A 885 16.12 -23.82 8.19
C LEU A 885 15.62 -25.07 7.46
N VAL A 886 16.07 -25.24 6.22
CA VAL A 886 15.67 -26.32 5.32
C VAL A 886 16.89 -27.19 5.05
N ARG A 887 16.78 -28.48 5.35
CA ARG A 887 17.85 -29.46 5.13
C ARG A 887 17.58 -30.25 3.86
N GLY A 888 18.63 -30.57 3.10
CA GLY A 888 18.51 -31.38 1.88
C GLY A 888 18.14 -32.84 2.12
N ASP A 889 18.42 -33.38 3.31
CA ASP A 889 18.32 -34.80 3.67
C ASP A 889 17.08 -35.19 4.49
N VAL A 890 16.39 -34.23 5.11
CA VAL A 890 15.22 -34.44 5.98
C VAL A 890 14.08 -33.47 5.67
N ASP A 891 12.90 -33.75 6.23
CA ASP A 891 11.63 -33.01 6.03
C ASP A 891 11.27 -32.74 4.54
N PRO A 892 10.66 -33.73 3.87
CA PRO A 892 10.16 -33.56 2.51
C PRO A 892 9.11 -32.45 2.35
N GLN A 893 8.36 -32.08 3.40
CA GLN A 893 7.32 -31.05 3.31
C GLN A 893 7.93 -29.66 3.30
N LEU A 894 8.85 -29.38 4.24
CA LEU A 894 9.57 -28.11 4.28
C LEU A 894 10.48 -27.95 3.04
N ARG A 895 11.11 -29.04 2.58
CA ARG A 895 11.85 -29.04 1.30
C ARG A 895 10.94 -28.75 0.10
N ALA A 896 9.76 -29.37 0.01
CA ALA A 896 8.80 -29.07 -1.06
C ALA A 896 8.29 -27.61 -1.00
N TRP A 897 8.12 -27.05 0.20
CA TRP A 897 7.71 -25.65 0.37
C TRP A 897 8.79 -24.67 -0.10
N PHE A 898 10.06 -24.92 0.26
CA PHE A 898 11.22 -24.20 -0.29
C PHE A 898 11.25 -24.27 -1.82
N LEU A 899 11.18 -25.47 -2.40
CA LEU A 899 11.16 -25.67 -3.86
C LEU A 899 9.98 -24.94 -4.53
N SER A 900 8.84 -24.77 -3.84
CA SER A 900 7.69 -24.02 -4.38
C SER A 900 7.92 -22.51 -4.54
N HIS A 901 9.04 -21.98 -4.05
CA HIS A 901 9.51 -20.61 -4.31
C HIS A 901 10.45 -20.51 -5.51
N LEU A 902 10.88 -21.64 -6.10
CA LEU A 902 11.70 -21.67 -7.32
C LEU A 902 10.79 -21.48 -8.55
N ILE A 903 10.35 -20.24 -8.72
CA ILE A 903 9.30 -19.79 -9.64
C ILE A 903 9.60 -20.07 -11.12
N GLU A 904 10.85 -20.23 -11.52
CA GLU A 904 11.22 -20.53 -12.91
C GLU A 904 11.08 -22.04 -13.22
N ASP A 905 11.06 -22.91 -12.21
CA ASP A 905 10.92 -24.35 -12.38
C ASP A 905 9.47 -24.77 -12.68
N ARG A 906 9.29 -25.99 -13.19
CA ARG A 906 7.95 -26.58 -13.36
C ARG A 906 7.37 -27.01 -12.02
N SER A 907 6.10 -26.70 -11.79
CA SER A 907 5.31 -27.22 -10.67
C SER A 907 4.16 -28.11 -11.18
N ASP A 908 3.48 -28.80 -10.28
CA ASP A 908 2.39 -29.75 -10.60
C ASP A 908 1.31 -29.16 -11.51
N THR A 909 0.94 -27.90 -11.26
CA THR A 909 -0.18 -27.20 -11.92
C THR A 909 0.25 -26.04 -12.81
N ALA A 910 1.54 -25.66 -12.84
CA ALA A 910 2.02 -24.53 -13.64
C ALA A 910 3.39 -24.81 -14.33
N PRO A 911 3.56 -24.34 -15.58
CA PRO A 911 4.76 -24.59 -16.39
C PRO A 911 6.04 -23.97 -15.81
N SER A 912 7.21 -24.45 -16.24
CA SER A 912 8.47 -23.70 -16.07
C SER A 912 8.44 -22.39 -16.86
N TYR A 913 9.37 -21.46 -16.60
CA TYR A 913 9.42 -20.18 -17.32
C TYR A 913 9.58 -20.37 -18.83
N MET A 914 10.46 -21.27 -19.27
CA MET A 914 10.62 -21.60 -20.70
C MET A 914 9.34 -22.20 -21.33
N GLN A 915 8.65 -23.08 -20.61
CA GLN A 915 7.36 -23.64 -21.05
C GLN A 915 6.25 -22.57 -21.08
N TYR A 916 6.28 -21.60 -20.17
CA TYR A 916 5.34 -20.48 -20.14
C TYR A 916 5.56 -19.55 -21.35
N LEU A 917 6.81 -19.19 -21.66
CA LEU A 917 7.16 -18.43 -22.86
C LEU A 917 6.77 -19.16 -24.15
N GLN A 918 6.98 -20.48 -24.22
CA GLN A 918 6.50 -21.30 -25.35
C GLN A 918 4.97 -21.24 -25.48
N SER A 919 4.22 -21.40 -24.38
CA SER A 919 2.75 -21.32 -24.40
C SER A 919 2.23 -19.92 -24.75
N LEU A 920 2.92 -18.85 -24.32
CA LEU A 920 2.62 -17.49 -24.76
C LEU A 920 2.86 -17.34 -26.28
N LYS A 921 4.02 -17.78 -26.78
CA LYS A 921 4.36 -17.75 -28.21
C LYS A 921 3.33 -18.50 -29.05
N GLU A 922 2.86 -19.66 -28.61
CA GLU A 922 1.77 -20.39 -29.26
C GLU A 922 0.45 -19.60 -29.27
N ARG A 923 0.04 -19.03 -28.13
CA ARG A 923 -1.23 -18.28 -28.04
C ARG A 923 -1.21 -17.03 -28.92
N ILE A 924 -0.07 -16.34 -28.99
CA ILE A 924 0.17 -15.12 -29.79
C ILE A 924 0.34 -15.44 -31.29
N ASN A 925 0.41 -16.71 -31.67
CA ASN A 925 0.50 -17.21 -33.05
C ASN A 925 -0.80 -17.84 -33.58
N ARG A 926 -1.88 -17.82 -32.79
CA ARG A 926 -3.23 -18.26 -33.19
C ARG A 926 -4.12 -17.08 -33.59
#